data_AF-A0A9D1FQQ4-F1
#
_entry.id   AF-A0A9D1FQQ4-F1
#
_cell.length_a   1.000
_cell.length_b   1.000
_cell.length_c   1.000
_cell.angle_alpha   90.00
_cell.angle_beta   90.00
_cell.angle_gamma   90.00
#
_symmetry.space_group_name_H-M   'P 1'
#
loop_
_entity.id
_entity.type
_entity.pdbx_description
1 polymer ?
#
loop_
_entity_poly.entity_id
_entity_poly.type
_entity_poly.pdbx_seq_one_letter_code
_entity_poly.pdbx_strand_id
1 'polypeptide(L)'
;MMRSAFFKRSAALLCAVLLLFTLAVPAFAEGELPEDGAFFAVGYRLSVGSSTPGRLGRGSTADITVTVKNVSLTADTFSADQYDFSKLIDSFSEGTVKVSEESKGSDPLVIKVRFSRMKYSGSGQSLRFQITRKDTGVSQLIELTIAEAGGTDEKADQPAPEPQVLVSCSGPQTPLEPGQEAEFTVSFRNLSDLELKSPVASFTPSESLSISGGSYSFLLDPIKGKQTGSVKVKLKASDSVSSPAQSLQADLKFTYFNNVSEAQATASDKLPILTIARGGEAPPVVLASRSTLKKPIAAGETASLTVTFSNKGDVKLLSPVASFTPSDALLIESDAGSVLLPDLDPGQTASVSLTLRALPEITSANQSIQADLKFTYSAGGTMTQGSSSDRLSVPANPTGSSSGEGAEASVPHIVVSDFSYGGESVDAGSNFELKLHFENKGTLPIENILLMVDGGENFTLSGGSSSFFFASLAPGAGQDQILPLQALPAAKSGAQSVALSFKYEYVDGSKRGSGGEDIKLSMPVVQPDRFEISSPQIPESINVGEETVLTIPYVNKGKSEIANVEASVTAENIDTPTKSQYIGNIAAGAGGNIGFVLTPEESGPIPLVLKITYEDSNEKVQEKEISVEIFAEELPMDPIPDGDLPPEDGEGSSFPWTPVLGGTGAAAVFAGGGVLFALRGKKKKQQSAASWSGWDDPDDEEVLANWNEAVNAPENTEDFEEIEEMEEMEEIEKIEDLEDLEETFHTGADPDEWGDPQEDTEREW
;
A
#
# COMPACT_ATOMS: atom_id res chain seq x y z
N MET A 1 -10.51 73.94 1.17
CA MET A 1 -10.97 73.92 -0.24
C MET A 1 -10.08 72.93 -0.97
N MET A 2 -10.50 71.85 -1.61
CA MET A 2 -11.81 71.45 -2.13
C MET A 2 -11.96 69.94 -1.94
N ARG A 3 -12.94 69.55 -1.13
CA ARG A 3 -13.63 68.26 -1.27
C ARG A 3 -14.53 68.38 -2.50
N SER A 4 -14.08 67.96 -3.67
CA SER A 4 -14.94 67.75 -4.85
C SER A 4 -14.15 67.19 -6.02
N ALA A 5 -14.21 65.88 -6.27
CA ALA A 5 -14.06 65.27 -7.61
C ALA A 5 -14.14 63.72 -7.64
N PHE A 6 -14.91 63.07 -6.74
CA PHE A 6 -15.15 61.61 -6.83
C PHE A 6 -16.59 61.24 -7.18
N PHE A 7 -17.33 62.17 -7.79
CA PHE A 7 -18.69 61.96 -8.28
C PHE A 7 -18.75 62.40 -9.74
N LYS A 8 -18.34 61.52 -10.67
CA LYS A 8 -18.64 61.52 -12.13
C LYS A 8 -17.77 60.52 -12.91
N ARG A 9 -17.71 59.24 -12.52
CA ARG A 9 -17.27 58.13 -13.41
C ARG A 9 -17.96 56.78 -13.11
N SER A 10 -19.19 56.80 -12.59
CA SER A 10 -19.97 55.58 -12.29
C SER A 10 -21.37 55.58 -12.91
N ALA A 11 -21.59 56.35 -13.99
CA ALA A 11 -22.91 56.50 -14.64
C ALA A 11 -22.98 55.90 -16.05
N ALA A 12 -21.97 55.16 -16.52
CA ALA A 12 -21.95 54.58 -17.87
C ALA A 12 -21.75 53.05 -17.90
N LEU A 13 -21.70 52.38 -16.75
CA LEU A 13 -21.64 50.91 -16.68
C LEU A 13 -22.88 50.26 -16.03
N LEU A 14 -23.89 51.05 -15.64
CA LEU A 14 -25.13 50.57 -15.03
C LEU A 14 -26.29 50.39 -16.03
N CYS A 15 -26.10 50.73 -17.30
CA CYS A 15 -27.11 50.58 -18.36
C CYS A 15 -26.89 49.41 -19.31
N ALA A 16 -25.85 48.58 -19.11
CA ALA A 16 -25.56 47.40 -19.94
C ALA A 16 -25.71 46.05 -19.22
N VAL A 17 -26.08 46.04 -17.93
CA VAL A 17 -26.38 44.82 -17.15
C VAL A 17 -27.89 44.59 -16.98
N LEU A 18 -28.73 45.49 -17.53
CA LEU A 18 -30.19 45.39 -17.52
C LEU A 18 -30.80 44.84 -18.82
N LEU A 19 -29.99 44.17 -19.66
CA LEU A 19 -30.42 43.60 -20.95
C LEU A 19 -29.96 42.15 -21.19
N LEU A 20 -29.60 41.42 -20.13
CA LEU A 20 -29.31 39.98 -20.17
C LEU A 20 -29.95 39.24 -18.97
N PHE A 21 -31.19 39.57 -18.63
CA PHE A 21 -32.09 38.56 -18.11
C PHE A 21 -32.85 38.00 -19.31
N THR A 22 -32.46 36.79 -19.71
CA THR A 22 -33.19 35.96 -20.65
C THR A 22 -34.68 36.02 -20.31
N LEU A 23 -35.48 36.56 -21.22
CA LEU A 23 -36.91 36.30 -21.27
C LEU A 23 -37.07 34.79 -21.43
N ALA A 24 -37.18 34.07 -20.31
CA ALA A 24 -37.78 32.76 -20.32
C ALA A 24 -39.26 32.98 -20.63
N VAL A 25 -39.59 33.00 -21.92
CA VAL A 25 -40.97 32.80 -22.36
C VAL A 25 -41.28 31.37 -21.92
N PRO A 26 -42.22 31.14 -20.97
CA PRO A 26 -42.60 29.78 -20.65
C PRO A 26 -43.11 29.11 -21.93
N ALA A 27 -42.60 27.92 -22.23
CA ALA A 27 -43.09 27.11 -23.33
C ALA A 27 -44.58 26.85 -23.09
N PHE A 28 -45.44 27.48 -23.90
CA PHE A 28 -46.84 27.12 -23.96
C PHE A 28 -46.91 25.74 -24.60
N ALA A 29 -47.49 24.76 -23.89
CA ALA A 29 -48.01 23.57 -24.54
C ALA A 29 -48.97 24.02 -25.65
N GLU A 30 -48.87 23.42 -26.84
CA GLU A 30 -49.67 23.74 -28.03
C GLU A 30 -51.15 23.94 -27.67
N GLY A 31 -51.56 25.20 -27.59
CA GLY A 31 -52.89 25.68 -27.25
C GLY A 31 -52.93 27.17 -27.52
N GLU A 32 -53.97 27.63 -28.22
CA GLU A 32 -54.13 29.01 -28.70
C GLU A 32 -53.79 30.05 -27.62
N LEU A 33 -53.01 31.08 -27.99
CA LEU A 33 -52.75 32.23 -27.12
C LEU A 33 -54.10 32.81 -26.66
N PRO A 34 -54.30 33.06 -25.35
CA PRO A 34 -55.58 33.58 -24.87
C PRO A 34 -55.91 34.93 -25.54
N GLU A 35 -57.17 35.12 -25.96
CA GLU A 35 -57.64 36.36 -26.62
C GLU A 35 -57.31 37.64 -25.81
N ASP A 36 -57.20 37.49 -24.48
CA ASP A 36 -56.88 38.57 -23.54
C ASP A 36 -55.38 38.87 -23.41
N GLY A 37 -54.52 38.19 -24.17
CA GLY A 37 -53.06 38.29 -24.03
C GLY A 37 -52.53 37.71 -22.71
N ALA A 38 -51.21 37.75 -22.54
CA ALA A 38 -50.53 37.16 -21.40
C ALA A 38 -50.37 38.16 -20.23
N PHE A 39 -50.57 37.64 -19.02
CA PHE A 39 -50.23 38.31 -17.76
C PHE A 39 -48.75 38.12 -17.43
N PHE A 40 -48.07 39.16 -16.98
CA PHE A 40 -46.66 39.10 -16.59
C PHE A 40 -46.46 39.75 -15.24
N ALA A 41 -45.72 39.09 -14.35
CA ALA A 41 -45.36 39.68 -13.07
C ALA A 41 -44.17 40.63 -13.25
N VAL A 42 -44.28 41.84 -12.72
CA VAL A 42 -43.29 42.93 -12.93
C VAL A 42 -42.51 43.24 -11.65
N GLY A 43 -42.97 42.72 -10.51
CA GLY A 43 -42.29 42.83 -9.23
C GLY A 43 -43.21 42.44 -8.08
N TYR A 44 -42.64 42.34 -6.88
CA TYR A 44 -43.39 42.03 -5.66
C TYR A 44 -42.96 42.95 -4.51
N ARG A 45 -43.80 43.01 -3.48
CA ARG A 45 -43.46 43.55 -2.17
C ARG A 45 -43.77 42.53 -1.09
N LEU A 46 -42.82 42.37 -0.19
CA LEU A 46 -42.91 41.49 0.98
C LEU A 46 -43.07 42.33 2.26
N SER A 47 -43.96 41.90 3.15
CA SER A 47 -44.11 42.50 4.49
C SER A 47 -44.39 41.44 5.55
N VAL A 48 -43.77 41.58 6.72
CA VAL A 48 -44.04 40.78 7.91
C VAL A 48 -44.53 41.74 9.00
N GLY A 49 -45.84 41.75 9.27
CA GLY A 49 -46.44 42.79 10.10
C GLY A 49 -46.39 44.17 9.43
N SER A 50 -45.74 45.16 10.07
CA SER A 50 -45.58 46.53 9.55
C SER A 50 -44.21 46.82 8.92
N SER A 51 -43.30 45.83 8.84
CA SER A 51 -41.95 46.00 8.31
C SER A 51 -41.70 45.16 7.04
N THR A 52 -40.74 45.61 6.23
CA THR A 52 -40.17 44.83 5.12
C THR A 52 -39.00 44.02 5.69
N PRO A 53 -39.09 42.68 5.76
CA PRO A 53 -38.03 41.86 6.35
C PRO A 53 -36.78 41.84 5.44
N GLY A 54 -35.60 41.72 6.04
CA GLY A 54 -34.36 41.45 5.29
C GLY A 54 -34.21 39.98 4.88
N ARG A 55 -34.79 39.04 5.64
CA ARG A 55 -34.87 37.59 5.38
C ARG A 55 -36.09 36.96 6.06
N LEU A 56 -36.61 35.87 5.50
CA LEU A 56 -37.70 35.06 6.06
C LEU A 56 -37.16 33.76 6.69
N GLY A 57 -37.45 33.54 7.96
CA GLY A 57 -37.17 32.27 8.65
C GLY A 57 -38.28 31.23 8.46
N ARG A 58 -37.96 29.94 8.59
CA ARG A 58 -38.93 28.83 8.52
C ARG A 58 -40.14 29.07 9.42
N GLY A 59 -41.35 28.87 8.89
CA GLY A 59 -42.60 29.04 9.62
C GLY A 59 -43.05 30.50 9.78
N SER A 60 -42.28 31.48 9.30
CA SER A 60 -42.68 32.89 9.32
C SER A 60 -43.95 33.10 8.49
N THR A 61 -44.82 33.98 8.97
CA THR A 61 -46.02 34.41 8.25
C THR A 61 -45.77 35.77 7.60
N ALA A 62 -45.95 35.88 6.29
CA ALA A 62 -45.73 37.10 5.53
C ALA A 62 -46.89 37.42 4.58
N ASP A 63 -47.04 38.70 4.27
CA ASP A 63 -47.92 39.20 3.22
C ASP A 63 -47.07 39.51 1.98
N ILE A 64 -47.45 38.95 0.83
CA ILE A 64 -46.76 39.15 -0.45
C ILE A 64 -47.74 39.80 -1.43
N THR A 65 -47.38 40.97 -1.96
CA THR A 65 -48.17 41.65 -3.00
C THR A 65 -47.41 41.64 -4.32
N VAL A 66 -47.92 40.92 -5.32
CA VAL A 66 -47.34 40.83 -6.65
C VAL A 66 -48.02 41.84 -7.58
N THR A 67 -47.23 42.61 -8.31
CA THR A 67 -47.74 43.51 -9.36
C THR A 67 -47.71 42.78 -10.70
N VAL A 68 -48.87 42.60 -11.30
CA VAL A 68 -49.06 41.87 -12.57
C VAL A 68 -49.56 42.84 -13.63
N LYS A 69 -49.00 42.77 -14.83
CA LYS A 69 -49.42 43.58 -15.99
C LYS A 69 -49.93 42.70 -17.11
N ASN A 70 -50.91 43.21 -17.85
CA ASN A 70 -51.34 42.66 -19.13
C ASN A 70 -51.42 43.81 -20.14
N VAL A 71 -50.74 43.66 -21.27
CA VAL A 71 -50.60 44.72 -22.30
C VAL A 71 -51.71 44.68 -23.36
N SER A 72 -52.48 43.60 -23.41
CA SER A 72 -53.60 43.41 -24.34
C SER A 72 -54.94 43.82 -23.73
N LEU A 73 -55.04 43.89 -22.40
CA LEU A 73 -56.20 44.37 -21.67
C LEU A 73 -56.01 45.82 -21.17
N THR A 74 -57.12 46.54 -21.05
CA THR A 74 -57.19 47.84 -20.36
C THR A 74 -58.01 47.73 -19.08
N ALA A 75 -57.88 48.71 -18.17
CA ALA A 75 -58.63 48.71 -16.91
C ALA A 75 -60.16 48.73 -17.14
N ASP A 76 -60.63 49.42 -18.17
CA ASP A 76 -62.07 49.51 -18.48
C ASP A 76 -62.66 48.21 -19.07
N THR A 77 -61.80 47.32 -19.58
CA THR A 77 -62.19 46.04 -20.21
C THR A 77 -61.97 44.82 -19.32
N PHE A 78 -61.27 44.99 -18.19
CA PHE A 78 -60.96 43.92 -17.27
C PHE A 78 -61.99 43.86 -16.13
N SER A 79 -62.35 42.64 -15.72
CA SER A 79 -63.17 42.40 -14.53
C SER A 79 -62.58 41.23 -13.75
N ALA A 80 -62.08 41.49 -12.54
CA ALA A 80 -61.47 40.46 -11.69
C ALA A 80 -62.38 39.25 -11.44
N ASP A 81 -63.71 39.44 -11.41
CA ASP A 81 -64.69 38.37 -11.22
C ASP A 81 -64.69 37.32 -12.35
N GLN A 82 -64.18 37.65 -13.53
CA GLN A 82 -64.08 36.72 -14.66
C GLN A 82 -62.87 35.79 -14.57
N TYR A 83 -61.97 36.01 -13.61
CA TYR A 83 -60.77 35.23 -13.41
C TYR A 83 -60.76 34.60 -12.02
N ASP A 84 -60.15 33.42 -11.91
CA ASP A 84 -59.77 32.81 -10.65
C ASP A 84 -58.27 32.95 -10.42
N PHE A 85 -57.89 33.33 -9.21
CA PHE A 85 -56.50 33.55 -8.81
C PHE A 85 -56.14 32.53 -7.75
N SER A 86 -55.69 31.38 -8.20
CA SER A 86 -55.46 30.23 -7.33
C SER A 86 -53.98 30.15 -6.96
N LYS A 87 -53.71 30.14 -5.66
CA LYS A 87 -52.36 29.87 -5.13
C LYS A 87 -52.01 28.41 -5.36
N LEU A 88 -50.84 28.13 -5.94
CA LEU A 88 -50.35 26.76 -6.12
C LEU A 88 -49.50 26.32 -4.92
N ILE A 89 -49.17 25.04 -4.84
CA ILE A 89 -48.27 24.52 -3.81
C ILE A 89 -46.83 24.88 -4.20
N ASP A 90 -46.12 25.55 -3.30
CA ASP A 90 -44.70 25.93 -3.42
C ASP A 90 -44.11 26.21 -2.02
N SER A 91 -43.03 27.01 -1.96
CA SER A 91 -42.35 27.44 -0.72
C SER A 91 -43.22 28.24 0.26
N PHE A 92 -44.41 28.69 -0.16
CA PHE A 92 -45.37 29.44 0.63
C PHE A 92 -46.73 28.73 0.62
N SER A 93 -47.20 28.37 1.81
CA SER A 93 -48.47 27.68 2.02
C SER A 93 -49.44 28.51 2.85
N GLU A 94 -50.68 28.02 2.96
CA GLU A 94 -51.78 28.70 3.67
C GLU A 94 -52.13 30.08 3.06
N GLY A 95 -52.85 30.92 3.81
CA GLY A 95 -53.15 32.30 3.42
C GLY A 95 -54.41 32.50 2.56
N THR A 96 -54.61 33.75 2.14
CA THR A 96 -55.76 34.17 1.32
C THR A 96 -55.29 35.07 0.18
N VAL A 97 -55.96 34.98 -0.97
CA VAL A 97 -55.66 35.79 -2.16
C VAL A 97 -56.70 36.90 -2.30
N LYS A 98 -56.25 38.12 -2.55
CA LYS A 98 -57.11 39.26 -2.92
C LYS A 98 -56.52 39.99 -4.11
N VAL A 99 -57.35 40.41 -5.04
CA VAL A 99 -56.94 41.17 -6.22
C VAL A 99 -57.50 42.58 -6.16
N SER A 100 -56.69 43.56 -6.55
CA SER A 100 -57.10 44.96 -6.69
C SER A 100 -56.50 45.56 -7.95
N GLU A 101 -57.28 46.32 -8.69
CA GLU A 101 -56.83 47.04 -9.88
C GLU A 101 -56.08 48.33 -9.51
N GLU A 102 -55.01 48.64 -10.24
CA GLU A 102 -54.18 49.83 -10.04
C GLU A 102 -54.23 50.80 -11.24
N SER A 103 -54.38 50.28 -12.46
CA SER A 103 -54.61 51.06 -13.68
C SER A 103 -56.04 51.62 -13.76
N LYS A 104 -56.25 52.69 -14.54
CA LYS A 104 -57.57 53.31 -14.77
C LYS A 104 -57.77 53.62 -16.25
N GLY A 105 -59.02 53.62 -16.71
CA GLY A 105 -59.33 54.05 -18.07
C GLY A 105 -58.76 53.11 -19.14
N SER A 106 -58.30 53.69 -20.24
CA SER A 106 -57.70 53.00 -21.38
C SER A 106 -56.23 52.61 -21.19
N ASP A 107 -55.64 52.79 -20.00
CA ASP A 107 -54.26 52.40 -19.75
C ASP A 107 -54.11 50.86 -19.74
N PRO A 108 -52.94 50.31 -20.16
CA PRO A 108 -52.66 48.89 -20.03
C PRO A 108 -52.88 48.38 -18.61
N LEU A 109 -53.50 47.20 -18.50
CA LEU A 109 -53.93 46.66 -17.22
C LEU A 109 -52.77 46.43 -16.26
N VAL A 110 -52.89 46.97 -15.05
CA VAL A 110 -52.01 46.69 -13.90
C VAL A 110 -52.87 46.30 -12.71
N ILE A 111 -52.63 45.10 -12.17
CA ILE A 111 -53.31 44.58 -10.99
C ILE A 111 -52.31 44.24 -9.89
N LYS A 112 -52.76 44.29 -8.65
CA LYS A 112 -52.05 43.77 -7.48
C LYS A 112 -52.73 42.53 -6.95
N VAL A 113 -52.00 41.43 -6.91
CA VAL A 113 -52.41 40.17 -6.29
C VAL A 113 -51.76 40.09 -4.93
N ARG A 114 -52.56 40.27 -3.87
CA ARG A 114 -52.11 40.23 -2.48
C ARG A 114 -52.41 38.87 -1.87
N PHE A 115 -51.34 38.15 -1.54
CA PHE A 115 -51.33 36.94 -0.74
C PHE A 115 -51.12 37.32 0.72
N SER A 116 -52.15 37.17 1.55
CA SER A 116 -52.12 37.56 2.95
C SER A 116 -51.95 36.34 3.86
N ARG A 117 -51.12 36.48 4.89
CA ARG A 117 -50.80 35.43 5.88
C ARG A 117 -50.22 34.15 5.26
N MET A 118 -49.31 34.31 4.30
CA MET A 118 -48.59 33.18 3.71
C MET A 118 -47.54 32.66 4.68
N LYS A 119 -47.56 31.36 4.93
CA LYS A 119 -46.57 30.70 5.79
C LYS A 119 -45.42 30.17 4.94
N TYR A 120 -44.20 30.59 5.25
CA TYR A 120 -43.01 30.14 4.55
C TYR A 120 -42.59 28.75 5.05
N SER A 121 -42.39 27.79 4.13
CA SER A 121 -42.04 26.40 4.43
C SER A 121 -40.67 26.23 5.08
N GLY A 122 -39.76 27.20 4.85
CA GLY A 122 -38.35 27.12 5.22
C GLY A 122 -37.43 26.82 4.03
N SER A 123 -37.98 26.29 2.93
CA SER A 123 -37.20 25.78 1.80
C SER A 123 -37.70 26.26 0.43
N GLY A 124 -36.74 26.46 -0.48
CA GLY A 124 -36.98 27.06 -1.79
C GLY A 124 -37.33 28.56 -1.73
N GLN A 125 -37.48 29.17 -2.90
CA GLN A 125 -37.70 30.63 -3.03
C GLN A 125 -38.88 30.96 -3.94
N SER A 126 -39.57 29.96 -4.48
CA SER A 126 -40.58 30.16 -5.51
C SER A 126 -41.94 30.52 -4.92
N LEU A 127 -42.57 31.54 -5.48
CA LEU A 127 -43.99 31.85 -5.37
C LEU A 127 -44.66 31.60 -6.72
N ARG A 128 -45.60 30.68 -6.75
CA ARG A 128 -46.35 30.18 -7.89
C ARG A 128 -47.84 30.36 -7.64
N PHE A 129 -48.50 30.98 -8.62
CA PHE A 129 -49.95 31.08 -8.64
C PHE A 129 -50.44 31.04 -10.09
N GLN A 130 -51.72 30.70 -10.25
CA GLN A 130 -52.35 30.55 -11.53
C GLN A 130 -53.44 31.60 -11.69
N ILE A 131 -53.53 32.19 -12.87
CA ILE A 131 -54.64 33.04 -13.29
C ILE A 131 -55.45 32.25 -14.30
N THR A 132 -56.67 31.87 -13.94
CA THR A 132 -57.55 31.03 -14.76
C THR A 132 -58.76 31.84 -15.19
N ARG A 133 -59.00 31.95 -16.50
CA ARG A 133 -60.21 32.61 -17.03
C ARG A 133 -61.41 31.67 -16.85
N LYS A 134 -62.49 32.12 -16.20
CA LYS A 134 -63.58 31.23 -15.74
C LYS A 134 -64.48 30.69 -16.87
N ASP A 135 -64.61 31.42 -17.97
CA ASP A 135 -65.45 31.04 -19.12
C ASP A 135 -64.76 29.99 -20.02
N THR A 136 -63.45 30.12 -20.22
CA THR A 136 -62.67 29.22 -21.09
C THR A 136 -61.90 28.14 -20.33
N GLY A 137 -61.65 28.33 -19.02
CA GLY A 137 -60.78 27.46 -18.22
C GLY A 137 -59.29 27.61 -18.54
N VAL A 138 -58.93 28.50 -19.47
CA VAL A 138 -57.54 28.72 -19.85
C VAL A 138 -56.78 29.32 -18.68
N SER A 139 -55.63 28.71 -18.40
CA SER A 139 -54.86 28.93 -17.19
C SER A 139 -53.46 29.41 -17.52
N GLN A 140 -53.03 30.48 -16.85
CA GLN A 140 -51.67 30.98 -16.97
C GLN A 140 -50.92 30.86 -15.65
N LEU A 141 -49.79 30.16 -15.68
CA LEU A 141 -48.89 30.04 -14.55
C LEU A 141 -48.02 31.29 -14.42
N ILE A 142 -47.97 31.85 -13.21
CA ILE A 142 -47.06 32.93 -12.84
C ILE A 142 -46.13 32.40 -11.74
N GLU A 143 -44.81 32.42 -12.01
CA GLU A 143 -43.77 32.05 -11.06
C GLU A 143 -42.83 33.23 -10.81
N LEU A 144 -42.53 33.49 -9.54
CA LEU A 144 -41.54 34.49 -9.10
C LEU A 144 -40.61 33.90 -8.06
N THR A 145 -39.37 34.37 -8.03
CA THR A 145 -38.42 34.12 -6.94
C THR A 145 -38.53 35.23 -5.90
N ILE A 146 -38.79 34.88 -4.64
CA ILE A 146 -38.79 35.78 -3.49
C ILE A 146 -37.37 35.81 -2.90
N ALA A 147 -36.63 36.88 -3.14
CA ALA A 147 -35.22 37.02 -2.76
C ALA A 147 -34.98 36.97 -1.25
N GLU A 148 -35.96 37.37 -0.44
CA GLU A 148 -35.89 37.33 1.02
C GLU A 148 -36.24 35.96 1.59
N ALA A 149 -36.81 35.05 0.77
CA ALA A 149 -36.89 33.63 1.07
C ALA A 149 -35.58 32.94 0.65
N GLY A 150 -35.23 31.85 1.31
CA GLY A 150 -33.91 31.23 1.20
C GLY A 150 -33.05 31.57 2.41
N GLY A 151 -33.16 30.71 3.42
CA GLY A 151 -32.15 30.56 4.46
C GLY A 151 -31.23 29.42 4.06
N THR A 152 -29.93 29.61 4.24
CA THR A 152 -29.00 28.52 4.54
C THR A 152 -29.36 27.96 5.92
N ASP A 153 -30.50 27.30 6.01
CA ASP A 153 -30.95 26.51 7.15
C ASP A 153 -31.84 25.37 6.62
N GLU A 154 -31.37 24.71 5.56
CA GLU A 154 -31.59 23.29 5.36
C GLU A 154 -30.22 22.64 5.31
N LYS A 155 -29.80 22.06 6.44
CA LYS A 155 -29.16 20.76 6.36
C LYS A 155 -30.27 19.85 5.80
N ALA A 156 -30.39 19.75 4.47
CA ALA A 156 -30.80 18.48 3.91
C ALA A 156 -29.92 17.45 4.63
N ASP A 157 -30.48 16.38 5.19
CA ASP A 157 -29.69 15.31 5.77
C ASP A 157 -28.80 14.74 4.66
N GLN A 158 -27.66 15.38 4.46
CA GLN A 158 -26.54 14.84 3.74
C GLN A 158 -26.19 13.57 4.52
N PRO A 159 -26.07 12.42 3.82
CA PRO A 159 -25.69 11.18 4.47
C PRO A 159 -24.50 11.45 5.37
N ALA A 160 -24.65 11.18 6.67
CA ALA A 160 -23.53 11.32 7.57
C ALA A 160 -22.38 10.43 7.06
N PRO A 161 -21.14 10.92 7.16
CA PRO A 161 -19.99 10.16 6.69
C PRO A 161 -19.91 8.82 7.41
N GLU A 162 -19.32 7.83 6.73
CA GLU A 162 -19.12 6.50 7.29
C GLU A 162 -18.37 6.57 8.64
N PRO A 163 -18.85 5.88 9.69
CA PRO A 163 -18.19 5.84 10.98
C PRO A 163 -16.75 5.35 10.87
N GLN A 164 -15.80 6.20 11.29
CA GLN A 164 -14.42 5.78 11.44
C GLN A 164 -14.26 4.96 12.72
N VAL A 165 -13.58 3.83 12.61
CA VAL A 165 -13.29 2.93 13.73
C VAL A 165 -11.79 2.71 13.82
N LEU A 166 -11.21 3.05 14.96
CA LEU A 166 -9.84 2.72 15.28
C LEU A 166 -9.80 1.29 15.83
N VAL A 167 -9.06 0.42 15.16
CA VAL A 167 -8.79 -0.94 15.63
C VAL A 167 -7.46 -0.93 16.37
N SER A 168 -7.41 -1.56 17.55
CA SER A 168 -6.16 -1.70 18.29
C SER A 168 -6.08 -3.06 18.96
N CYS A 169 -4.86 -3.55 19.15
CA CYS A 169 -4.60 -4.82 19.83
C CYS A 169 -3.79 -4.57 21.09
N SER A 170 -4.20 -5.20 22.19
CA SER A 170 -3.41 -5.24 23.41
C SER A 170 -3.16 -6.70 23.82
N GLY A 171 -1.92 -7.02 24.16
CA GLY A 171 -1.50 -8.37 24.49
C GLY A 171 -0.21 -8.40 25.29
N PRO A 172 0.38 -9.61 25.48
CA PRO A 172 1.69 -9.75 26.09
C PRO A 172 2.71 -8.88 25.37
N GLN A 173 3.55 -8.20 26.14
CA GLN A 173 4.65 -7.38 25.61
C GLN A 173 5.85 -8.24 25.17
N THR A 174 5.86 -9.51 25.55
CA THR A 174 6.88 -10.48 25.15
C THR A 174 6.45 -11.21 23.87
N PRO A 175 7.34 -11.35 22.87
CA PRO A 175 7.07 -12.17 21.69
C PRO A 175 6.65 -13.60 22.06
N LEU A 176 5.74 -14.20 21.29
CA LEU A 176 5.33 -15.58 21.48
C LEU A 176 6.43 -16.53 21.02
N GLU A 177 6.81 -17.48 21.87
CA GLU A 177 7.66 -18.61 21.50
C GLU A 177 6.90 -19.60 20.61
N PRO A 178 7.60 -20.38 19.76
CA PRO A 178 6.97 -21.43 18.97
C PRO A 178 6.15 -22.39 19.84
N GLY A 179 4.90 -22.65 19.45
CA GLY A 179 3.94 -23.48 20.18
C GLY A 179 3.24 -22.80 21.37
N GLN A 180 3.64 -21.57 21.74
CA GLN A 180 3.07 -20.84 22.87
C GLN A 180 1.68 -20.26 22.53
N GLU A 181 0.78 -20.27 23.51
CA GLU A 181 -0.52 -19.60 23.45
C GLU A 181 -0.55 -18.34 24.31
N ALA A 182 -1.23 -17.30 23.84
CA ALA A 182 -1.54 -16.12 24.64
C ALA A 182 -2.90 -15.50 24.28
N GLU A 183 -3.45 -14.75 25.22
CA GLU A 183 -4.71 -14.00 25.06
C GLU A 183 -4.40 -12.55 24.66
N PHE A 184 -5.02 -12.11 23.57
CA PHE A 184 -4.99 -10.75 23.05
C PHE A 184 -6.39 -10.14 23.17
N THR A 185 -6.47 -8.86 23.50
CA THR A 185 -7.72 -8.09 23.50
C THR A 185 -7.67 -7.14 22.33
N VAL A 186 -8.52 -7.38 21.33
CA VAL A 186 -8.72 -6.47 20.20
C VAL A 186 -9.85 -5.51 20.53
N SER A 187 -9.58 -4.22 20.39
CA SER A 187 -10.50 -3.14 20.71
C SER A 187 -10.88 -2.38 19.44
N PHE A 188 -12.16 -2.06 19.31
CA PHE A 188 -12.75 -1.30 18.22
C PHE A 188 -13.34 -0.02 18.79
N ARG A 189 -12.62 1.09 18.67
CA ARG A 189 -13.05 2.40 19.16
C ARG A 189 -13.75 3.15 18.05
N ASN A 190 -15.04 3.41 18.23
CA ASN A 190 -15.82 4.24 17.33
C ASN A 190 -15.41 5.71 17.51
N LEU A 191 -14.80 6.31 16.49
CA LEU A 191 -14.37 7.70 16.49
C LEU A 191 -15.49 8.65 16.05
N SER A 192 -16.60 8.14 15.53
CA SER A 192 -17.76 8.94 15.11
C SER A 192 -18.75 9.19 16.27
N ASP A 193 -19.80 9.96 15.99
CA ASP A 193 -20.94 10.18 16.89
C ASP A 193 -22.11 9.20 16.62
N LEU A 194 -22.05 8.43 15.53
CA LEU A 194 -23.10 7.49 15.13
C LEU A 194 -22.93 6.14 15.84
N GLU A 195 -24.02 5.44 16.13
CA GLU A 195 -23.98 4.11 16.75
C GLU A 195 -23.69 3.02 15.70
N LEU A 196 -22.76 2.12 16.02
CA LEU A 196 -22.50 0.91 15.23
C LEU A 196 -23.47 -0.18 15.71
N LYS A 197 -24.43 -0.55 14.86
CA LYS A 197 -25.44 -1.58 15.10
C LYS A 197 -24.98 -2.92 14.58
N SER A 198 -25.31 -3.97 15.33
CA SER A 198 -24.97 -5.37 15.03
C SER A 198 -23.50 -5.58 14.59
N PRO A 199 -22.51 -5.05 15.35
CA PRO A 199 -21.11 -5.22 15.00
C PRO A 199 -20.68 -6.70 15.07
N VAL A 200 -20.04 -7.18 14.01
CA VAL A 200 -19.45 -8.52 13.92
C VAL A 200 -17.96 -8.37 13.64
N ALA A 201 -17.14 -8.78 14.59
CA ALA A 201 -15.68 -8.80 14.48
C ALA A 201 -15.21 -10.15 13.93
N SER A 202 -14.50 -10.17 12.82
CA SER A 202 -13.85 -11.35 12.26
C SER A 202 -12.33 -11.20 12.28
N PHE A 203 -11.64 -12.32 12.52
CA PHE A 203 -10.19 -12.35 12.68
C PHE A 203 -9.55 -13.37 11.75
N THR A 204 -8.51 -12.97 11.04
CA THR A 204 -7.73 -13.84 10.15
C THR A 204 -6.25 -13.78 10.54
N PRO A 205 -5.71 -14.80 11.21
CA PRO A 205 -4.29 -14.86 11.57
C PRO A 205 -3.40 -15.11 10.34
N SER A 206 -2.14 -14.66 10.38
CA SER A 206 -1.11 -15.01 9.40
C SER A 206 -0.64 -16.47 9.52
N GLU A 207 0.15 -16.94 8.55
CA GLU A 207 0.48 -18.37 8.36
C GLU A 207 1.09 -19.09 9.57
N SER A 208 1.80 -18.39 10.47
CA SER A 208 2.37 -19.00 11.68
C SER A 208 1.53 -18.78 12.95
N LEU A 209 0.29 -18.32 12.83
CA LEU A 209 -0.62 -18.09 13.94
C LEU A 209 -1.95 -18.84 13.74
N SER A 210 -2.59 -19.23 14.84
CA SER A 210 -3.93 -19.83 14.81
C SER A 210 -4.76 -19.34 16.01
N ILE A 211 -6.09 -19.33 15.86
CA ILE A 211 -7.00 -18.95 16.96
C ILE A 211 -7.41 -20.21 17.74
N SER A 212 -6.99 -20.27 19.00
CA SER A 212 -7.34 -21.36 19.91
C SER A 212 -8.80 -21.22 20.35
N GLY A 213 -9.67 -22.09 19.82
CA GLY A 213 -11.11 -22.08 20.11
C GLY A 213 -12.02 -22.15 18.88
N GLY A 214 -11.46 -22.09 17.67
CA GLY A 214 -12.15 -22.38 16.40
C GLY A 214 -13.17 -21.33 15.94
N SER A 215 -13.50 -20.34 16.76
CA SER A 215 -14.35 -19.21 16.39
C SER A 215 -13.48 -18.07 15.87
N TYR A 216 -13.65 -17.74 14.60
CA TYR A 216 -12.96 -16.64 13.92
C TYR A 216 -13.84 -15.39 13.80
N SER A 217 -15.09 -15.45 14.29
CA SER A 217 -16.05 -14.34 14.23
C SER A 217 -16.83 -14.23 15.54
N PHE A 218 -17.03 -13.00 15.99
CA PHE A 218 -17.59 -12.65 17.29
C PHE A 218 -18.61 -11.53 17.13
N LEU A 219 -19.82 -11.76 17.63
CA LEU A 219 -20.85 -10.73 17.69
C LEU A 219 -20.61 -9.85 18.92
N LEU A 220 -20.67 -8.54 18.71
CA LEU A 220 -20.48 -7.52 19.74
C LEU A 220 -21.80 -6.80 20.02
N ASP A 221 -21.94 -6.27 21.23
CA ASP A 221 -23.01 -5.34 21.56
C ASP A 221 -22.88 -4.04 20.74
N PRO A 222 -23.98 -3.30 20.49
CA PRO A 222 -23.92 -2.03 19.77
C PRO A 222 -22.90 -1.04 20.36
N ILE A 223 -22.05 -0.46 19.52
CA ILE A 223 -20.98 0.44 19.93
C ILE A 223 -21.40 1.88 19.66
N LYS A 224 -21.77 2.60 20.71
CA LYS A 224 -22.16 4.02 20.62
C LYS A 224 -21.00 4.91 20.16
N GLY A 225 -21.33 6.12 19.69
CA GLY A 225 -20.35 7.13 19.33
C GLY A 225 -19.34 7.37 20.46
N LYS A 226 -18.06 7.51 20.09
CA LYS A 226 -16.92 7.70 21.00
C LYS A 226 -16.66 6.55 22.01
N GLN A 227 -17.37 5.43 21.90
CA GLN A 227 -17.19 4.26 22.78
C GLN A 227 -16.36 3.15 22.11
N THR A 228 -15.98 2.15 22.91
CA THR A 228 -15.13 1.04 22.48
C THR A 228 -15.81 -0.31 22.74
N GLY A 229 -15.89 -1.15 21.71
CA GLY A 229 -16.18 -2.59 21.84
C GLY A 229 -14.87 -3.39 21.89
N SER A 230 -14.85 -4.57 22.50
CA SER A 230 -13.62 -5.39 22.56
C SER A 230 -13.89 -6.88 22.54
N VAL A 231 -13.01 -7.62 21.89
CA VAL A 231 -13.03 -9.09 21.81
C VAL A 231 -11.71 -9.64 22.33
N LYS A 232 -11.80 -10.71 23.13
CA LYS A 232 -10.64 -11.48 23.56
C LYS A 232 -10.42 -12.65 22.63
N VAL A 233 -9.25 -12.69 22.00
CA VAL A 233 -8.83 -13.74 21.07
C VAL A 233 -7.62 -14.46 21.65
N LYS A 234 -7.66 -15.79 21.74
CA LYS A 234 -6.48 -16.58 22.09
C LYS A 234 -5.75 -16.99 20.82
N LEU A 235 -4.51 -16.53 20.69
CA LEU A 235 -3.63 -16.88 19.58
C LEU A 235 -2.61 -17.92 20.03
N LYS A 236 -2.37 -18.89 19.17
CA LYS A 236 -1.30 -19.88 19.29
C LYS A 236 -0.29 -19.68 18.17
N ALA A 237 0.98 -19.51 18.53
CA ALA A 237 2.08 -19.57 17.57
C ALA A 237 2.31 -21.02 17.12
N SER A 238 2.55 -21.21 15.83
CA SER A 238 2.95 -22.49 15.26
C SER A 238 4.24 -23.00 15.91
N ASP A 239 4.45 -24.32 15.90
CA ASP A 239 5.73 -24.91 16.34
C ASP A 239 6.90 -24.53 15.41
N SER A 240 6.58 -24.06 14.19
CA SER A 240 7.50 -23.54 13.19
C SER A 240 7.06 -22.13 12.75
N VAL A 241 7.64 -21.10 13.37
CA VAL A 241 7.36 -19.70 13.04
C VAL A 241 8.27 -19.26 11.90
N SER A 242 7.70 -18.97 10.72
CA SER A 242 8.46 -18.62 9.51
C SER A 242 9.06 -17.21 9.53
N SER A 243 8.47 -16.30 10.30
CA SER A 243 8.93 -14.91 10.47
C SER A 243 8.55 -14.39 11.85
N PRO A 244 9.39 -13.60 12.52
CA PRO A 244 9.07 -13.04 13.84
C PRO A 244 7.92 -12.01 13.77
N ALA A 245 7.72 -11.37 12.60
CA ALA A 245 6.65 -10.43 12.33
C ALA A 245 5.39 -11.15 11.85
N GLN A 246 4.54 -11.59 12.77
CA GLN A 246 3.24 -12.15 12.45
C GLN A 246 2.14 -11.08 12.61
N SER A 247 0.93 -11.38 12.13
CA SER A 247 -0.18 -10.43 12.18
C SER A 247 -1.53 -11.12 12.35
N LEU A 248 -2.48 -10.39 12.90
CA LEU A 248 -3.89 -10.74 12.99
C LEU A 248 -4.68 -9.69 12.21
N GLN A 249 -5.21 -10.04 11.04
CA GLN A 249 -6.19 -9.20 10.35
C GLN A 249 -7.47 -9.18 11.19
N ALA A 250 -7.98 -7.99 11.50
CA ALA A 250 -9.22 -7.78 12.23
C ALA A 250 -10.16 -6.94 11.38
N ASP A 251 -11.33 -7.50 11.06
CA ASP A 251 -12.37 -6.82 10.30
C ASP A 251 -13.62 -6.67 11.18
N LEU A 252 -14.19 -5.48 11.24
CA LEU A 252 -15.44 -5.18 11.94
C LEU A 252 -16.50 -4.80 10.92
N LYS A 253 -17.47 -5.68 10.69
CA LYS A 253 -18.65 -5.38 9.88
C LYS A 253 -19.76 -4.85 10.77
N PHE A 254 -20.38 -3.73 10.40
CA PHE A 254 -21.46 -3.13 11.18
C PHE A 254 -22.47 -2.40 10.29
N THR A 255 -23.65 -2.15 10.84
CA THR A 255 -24.69 -1.32 10.23
C THR A 255 -24.80 0.01 10.98
N TYR A 256 -25.09 1.12 10.31
CA TYR A 256 -25.30 2.41 10.94
C TYR A 256 -26.36 3.21 10.19
N PHE A 257 -27.04 4.11 10.89
CA PHE A 257 -28.01 5.02 10.29
C PHE A 257 -27.31 6.30 9.85
N ASN A 258 -27.23 6.57 8.55
CA ASN A 258 -26.52 7.72 7.99
C ASN A 258 -27.37 9.00 7.95
N ASN A 259 -28.37 9.12 8.83
CA ASN A 259 -29.43 10.15 8.83
C ASN A 259 -30.50 10.01 7.72
N VAL A 260 -30.30 9.14 6.73
CA VAL A 260 -31.26 8.94 5.63
C VAL A 260 -31.76 7.49 5.57
N SER A 261 -30.85 6.52 5.68
CA SER A 261 -31.13 5.08 5.65
C SER A 261 -30.14 4.29 6.52
N GLU A 262 -30.45 3.03 6.77
CA GLU A 262 -29.45 2.08 7.29
C GLU A 262 -28.44 1.78 6.17
N ALA A 263 -27.16 1.88 6.49
CA ALA A 263 -26.03 1.58 5.61
C ALA A 263 -25.08 0.59 6.31
N GLN A 264 -24.33 -0.19 5.52
CA GLN A 264 -23.34 -1.12 6.03
C GLN A 264 -21.93 -0.60 5.75
N ALA A 265 -21.02 -0.88 6.68
CA ALA A 265 -19.63 -0.48 6.62
C ALA A 265 -18.73 -1.58 7.19
N THR A 266 -17.46 -1.55 6.81
CA THR A 266 -16.44 -2.45 7.33
C THR A 266 -15.20 -1.65 7.68
N ALA A 267 -14.74 -1.78 8.92
CA ALA A 267 -13.43 -1.27 9.34
C ALA A 267 -12.46 -2.44 9.45
N SER A 268 -11.29 -2.31 8.81
CA SER A 268 -10.30 -3.38 8.72
C SER A 268 -8.94 -2.86 9.13
N ASP A 269 -8.20 -3.65 9.92
CA ASP A 269 -6.82 -3.34 10.28
C ASP A 269 -5.99 -4.62 10.45
N LYS A 270 -4.69 -4.52 10.21
CA LYS A 270 -3.74 -5.63 10.31
C LYS A 270 -2.88 -5.45 11.57
N LEU A 271 -3.27 -6.15 12.63
CA LEU A 271 -2.70 -5.99 13.97
C LEU A 271 -1.40 -6.82 14.09
N PRO A 272 -0.24 -6.22 14.39
CA PRO A 272 1.00 -6.97 14.51
C PRO A 272 0.99 -7.86 15.77
N ILE A 273 1.52 -9.07 15.64
CA ILE A 273 1.69 -10.05 16.71
C ILE A 273 3.14 -10.48 16.71
N LEU A 274 3.86 -10.13 17.77
CA LEU A 274 5.28 -10.46 17.89
C LEU A 274 5.45 -11.95 18.19
N THR A 275 6.31 -12.60 17.42
CA THR A 275 6.69 -13.99 17.63
C THR A 275 8.21 -14.11 17.55
N ILE A 276 8.76 -15.18 18.14
CA ILE A 276 10.17 -15.52 17.97
C ILE A 276 10.25 -16.48 16.78
N ALA A 277 10.78 -16.00 15.65
CA ALA A 277 11.20 -16.89 14.59
C ALA A 277 12.31 -17.79 15.13
N ARG A 278 12.14 -19.09 14.97
CA ARG A 278 13.21 -20.02 15.27
C ARG A 278 14.20 -19.89 14.11
N GLY A 279 15.39 -19.36 14.39
CA GLY A 279 16.41 -19.05 13.38
C GLY A 279 16.61 -20.20 12.40
N GLY A 280 16.51 -19.89 11.11
CA GLY A 280 16.92 -20.82 10.06
C GLY A 280 18.43 -21.01 10.13
N GLU A 281 18.88 -22.21 10.48
CA GLU A 281 20.28 -22.58 10.27
C GLU A 281 20.56 -22.55 8.76
N ALA A 282 21.70 -21.98 8.37
CA ALA A 282 22.12 -21.90 6.98
C ALA A 282 22.10 -23.31 6.34
N PRO A 283 21.70 -23.45 5.06
CA PRO A 283 21.68 -24.76 4.42
C PRO A 283 23.09 -25.38 4.43
N PRO A 284 23.23 -26.67 4.79
CA PRO A 284 24.53 -27.29 4.92
C PRO A 284 25.24 -27.35 3.58
N VAL A 285 26.50 -26.93 3.57
CA VAL A 285 27.36 -26.92 2.37
C VAL A 285 27.79 -28.35 2.06
N VAL A 286 27.54 -28.82 0.84
CA VAL A 286 27.95 -30.15 0.39
C VAL A 286 28.76 -30.03 -0.89
N LEU A 287 29.94 -30.64 -0.89
CA LEU A 287 30.85 -30.68 -2.03
C LEU A 287 30.92 -32.10 -2.59
N ALA A 288 30.66 -32.26 -3.88
CA ALA A 288 30.95 -33.47 -4.62
C ALA A 288 32.34 -33.40 -5.28
N SER A 289 33.05 -34.51 -5.26
CA SER A 289 34.34 -34.69 -5.91
C SER A 289 34.41 -36.06 -6.55
N ARG A 290 35.41 -36.32 -7.40
CA ARG A 290 35.59 -37.65 -8.01
C ARG A 290 37.02 -38.17 -7.88
N SER A 291 37.16 -39.49 -7.98
CA SER A 291 38.45 -40.15 -8.13
C SER A 291 39.17 -39.74 -9.41
N THR A 292 40.49 -39.85 -9.42
CA THR A 292 41.30 -39.68 -10.64
C THR A 292 41.14 -40.90 -11.55
N LEU A 293 40.99 -40.65 -12.86
CA LEU A 293 41.03 -41.71 -13.87
C LEU A 293 42.48 -41.94 -14.29
N LYS A 294 42.89 -43.20 -14.46
CA LYS A 294 44.26 -43.55 -14.88
C LYS A 294 44.58 -43.10 -16.30
N LYS A 295 43.56 -43.00 -17.14
CA LYS A 295 43.63 -42.51 -18.53
C LYS A 295 42.25 -41.98 -18.94
N PRO A 296 42.17 -41.09 -19.94
CA PRO A 296 40.90 -40.72 -20.56
C PRO A 296 40.16 -41.96 -21.07
N ILE A 297 38.82 -41.95 -20.94
CA ILE A 297 37.99 -43.08 -21.40
C ILE A 297 37.93 -43.09 -22.94
N ALA A 298 38.29 -44.20 -23.58
CA ALA A 298 38.21 -44.32 -25.03
C ALA A 298 36.79 -44.69 -25.50
N ALA A 299 36.48 -44.41 -26.78
CA ALA A 299 35.20 -44.78 -27.38
C ALA A 299 34.87 -46.27 -27.19
N GLY A 300 33.70 -46.56 -26.60
CA GLY A 300 33.26 -47.90 -26.27
C GLY A 300 33.91 -48.52 -25.01
N GLU A 301 34.89 -47.87 -24.39
CA GLU A 301 35.57 -48.33 -23.18
C GLU A 301 34.70 -48.07 -21.93
N THR A 302 34.84 -48.95 -20.94
CA THR A 302 34.23 -48.82 -19.62
C THR A 302 35.29 -48.43 -18.58
N ALA A 303 34.99 -47.46 -17.71
CA ALA A 303 35.85 -47.01 -16.62
C ALA A 303 35.08 -46.94 -15.29
N SER A 304 35.76 -47.23 -14.18
CA SER A 304 35.20 -47.04 -12.84
C SER A 304 35.52 -45.64 -12.32
N LEU A 305 34.50 -44.95 -11.82
CA LEU A 305 34.62 -43.63 -11.22
C LEU A 305 33.97 -43.62 -9.84
N THR A 306 34.70 -43.22 -8.80
CA THR A 306 34.12 -43.02 -7.47
C THR A 306 33.80 -41.55 -7.28
N VAL A 307 32.53 -41.22 -7.03
CA VAL A 307 32.08 -39.87 -6.64
C VAL A 307 31.95 -39.81 -5.12
N THR A 308 32.55 -38.80 -4.50
CA THR A 308 32.56 -38.61 -3.05
C THR A 308 31.88 -37.31 -2.69
N PHE A 309 30.80 -37.39 -1.90
CA PHE A 309 30.12 -36.25 -1.30
C PHE A 309 30.68 -35.99 0.10
N SER A 310 31.03 -34.75 0.38
CA SER A 310 31.54 -34.29 1.67
C SER A 310 30.59 -33.26 2.26
N ASN A 311 30.08 -33.52 3.47
CA ASN A 311 29.38 -32.51 4.23
C ASN A 311 30.41 -31.51 4.79
N LYS A 312 30.46 -30.31 4.20
CA LYS A 312 31.32 -29.19 4.62
C LYS A 312 30.57 -28.18 5.51
N GLY A 313 29.26 -28.37 5.69
CA GLY A 313 28.48 -27.62 6.65
C GLY A 313 28.67 -28.12 8.09
N ASP A 314 27.90 -27.51 8.99
CA ASP A 314 27.84 -27.75 10.43
C ASP A 314 26.58 -28.52 10.87
N VAL A 315 25.65 -28.77 9.95
CA VAL A 315 24.42 -29.55 10.19
C VAL A 315 24.52 -30.95 9.60
N LYS A 316 23.99 -31.95 10.32
CA LYS A 316 23.91 -33.35 9.85
C LYS A 316 22.92 -33.50 8.68
N LEU A 317 23.34 -34.18 7.62
CA LEU A 317 22.46 -34.58 6.51
C LEU A 317 21.77 -35.91 6.85
N LEU A 318 20.46 -35.95 6.69
CA LEU A 318 19.60 -37.10 6.94
C LEU A 318 19.06 -37.63 5.61
N SER A 319 19.16 -38.95 5.44
CA SER A 319 18.74 -39.68 4.24
C SER A 319 19.16 -39.03 2.91
N PRO A 320 20.46 -38.70 2.72
CA PRO A 320 20.92 -38.13 1.45
C PRO A 320 20.74 -39.12 0.29
N VAL A 321 20.18 -38.65 -0.82
CA VAL A 321 19.96 -39.41 -2.05
C VAL A 321 20.75 -38.74 -3.17
N ALA A 322 21.72 -39.47 -3.72
CA ALA A 322 22.54 -39.03 -4.85
C ALA A 322 21.94 -39.48 -6.18
N SER A 323 21.96 -38.62 -7.19
CA SER A 323 21.63 -38.95 -8.57
C SER A 323 22.68 -38.39 -9.52
N PHE A 324 22.86 -39.07 -10.65
CA PHE A 324 23.94 -38.77 -11.58
C PHE A 324 23.43 -38.66 -13.00
N THR A 325 23.76 -37.56 -13.67
CA THR A 325 23.41 -37.33 -15.07
C THR A 325 24.70 -37.19 -15.89
N PRO A 326 25.05 -38.18 -16.74
CA PRO A 326 26.22 -38.08 -17.60
C PRO A 326 25.96 -37.12 -18.78
N SER A 327 27.03 -36.60 -19.39
CA SER A 327 26.96 -35.91 -20.69
C SER A 327 26.72 -36.90 -21.84
N ASP A 328 26.33 -36.36 -22.99
CA ASP A 328 25.80 -37.13 -24.14
C ASP A 328 26.68 -38.27 -24.65
N ALA A 329 28.01 -38.22 -24.44
CA ALA A 329 28.92 -39.28 -24.89
C ALA A 329 29.22 -40.35 -23.83
N LEU A 330 28.61 -40.27 -22.64
CA LEU A 330 28.81 -41.21 -21.53
C LEU A 330 27.48 -41.86 -21.12
N LEU A 331 27.56 -43.14 -20.78
CA LEU A 331 26.48 -43.91 -20.16
C LEU A 331 26.93 -44.41 -18.79
N ILE A 332 26.01 -44.41 -17.83
CA ILE A 332 26.23 -45.07 -16.53
C ILE A 332 25.68 -46.49 -16.67
N GLU A 333 26.56 -47.49 -16.66
CA GLU A 333 26.21 -48.92 -16.74
C GLU A 333 25.99 -49.56 -15.36
N SER A 334 26.49 -48.93 -14.30
CA SER A 334 26.10 -49.31 -12.93
C SER A 334 24.61 -49.03 -12.72
N ASP A 335 23.95 -49.82 -11.87
CA ASP A 335 22.55 -49.63 -11.45
C ASP A 335 22.41 -48.42 -10.49
N ALA A 336 23.01 -47.30 -10.87
CA ALA A 336 23.16 -46.07 -10.11
C ALA A 336 22.20 -45.03 -10.68
N GLY A 337 20.90 -45.28 -10.50
CA GLY A 337 19.88 -44.23 -10.59
C GLY A 337 20.00 -43.31 -9.37
N SER A 338 18.99 -43.33 -8.50
CA SER A 338 19.05 -42.66 -7.21
C SER A 338 19.65 -43.58 -6.15
N VAL A 339 20.80 -43.22 -5.59
CA VAL A 339 21.51 -43.97 -4.55
C VAL A 339 21.28 -43.33 -3.19
N LEU A 340 20.62 -44.06 -2.28
CA LEU A 340 20.50 -43.65 -0.88
C LEU A 340 21.85 -43.85 -0.17
N LEU A 341 22.36 -42.77 0.41
CA LEU A 341 23.59 -42.70 1.19
C LEU A 341 23.27 -42.75 2.69
N PRO A 342 24.23 -43.17 3.54
CA PRO A 342 24.08 -43.04 4.99
C PRO A 342 23.99 -41.56 5.39
N ASP A 343 23.37 -41.30 6.55
CA ASP A 343 23.37 -39.97 7.14
C ASP A 343 24.81 -39.44 7.31
N LEU A 344 25.03 -38.16 6.98
CA LEU A 344 26.35 -37.53 6.98
C LEU A 344 26.45 -36.47 8.06
N ASP A 345 27.14 -36.80 9.15
CA ASP A 345 27.55 -35.82 10.16
C ASP A 345 28.50 -34.76 9.56
N PRO A 346 28.61 -33.56 10.18
CA PRO A 346 29.55 -32.53 9.75
C PRO A 346 30.97 -33.06 9.55
N GLY A 347 31.58 -32.75 8.41
CA GLY A 347 32.91 -33.20 8.01
C GLY A 347 33.01 -34.65 7.50
N GLN A 348 31.94 -35.45 7.57
CA GLN A 348 31.92 -36.82 7.05
C GLN A 348 31.72 -36.86 5.53
N THR A 349 32.04 -38.02 4.94
CA THR A 349 31.93 -38.26 3.51
C THR A 349 31.24 -39.59 3.21
N ALA A 350 30.46 -39.63 2.14
CA ALA A 350 29.98 -40.87 1.54
C ALA A 350 30.37 -40.91 0.06
N SER A 351 30.54 -42.12 -0.48
CA SER A 351 30.97 -42.30 -1.86
C SER A 351 30.07 -43.27 -2.62
N VAL A 352 29.88 -43.01 -3.91
CA VAL A 352 29.21 -43.88 -4.86
C VAL A 352 30.20 -44.29 -5.94
N SER A 353 30.29 -45.58 -6.19
CA SER A 353 31.08 -46.11 -7.31
C SER A 353 30.20 -46.26 -8.55
N LEU A 354 30.54 -45.52 -9.59
CA LEU A 354 29.91 -45.55 -10.90
C LEU A 354 30.74 -46.38 -11.86
N THR A 355 30.06 -47.15 -12.70
CA THR A 355 30.67 -47.80 -13.87
C THR A 355 30.20 -47.01 -15.08
N LEU A 356 31.12 -46.27 -15.69
CA LEU A 356 30.86 -45.43 -16.85
C LEU A 356 31.28 -46.15 -18.12
N ARG A 357 30.50 -46.04 -19.17
CA ARG A 357 30.89 -46.47 -20.51
C ARG A 357 30.79 -45.31 -21.47
N ALA A 358 31.85 -45.09 -22.24
CA ALA A 358 31.78 -44.12 -23.30
C ALA A 358 31.08 -44.70 -24.53
N LEU A 359 30.26 -43.88 -25.19
CA LEU A 359 29.61 -44.25 -26.43
C LEU A 359 30.65 -44.48 -27.55
N PRO A 360 30.31 -45.23 -28.61
CA PRO A 360 31.19 -45.43 -29.76
C PRO A 360 31.59 -44.13 -30.48
N GLU A 361 30.76 -43.10 -30.35
CA GLU A 361 31.02 -41.76 -30.87
C GLU A 361 31.21 -40.78 -29.71
N ILE A 362 32.44 -40.28 -29.58
CA ILE A 362 32.82 -39.22 -28.63
C ILE A 362 33.25 -38.03 -29.46
N THR A 363 32.52 -36.92 -29.36
CA THR A 363 32.77 -35.69 -30.11
C THR A 363 33.67 -34.69 -29.36
N SER A 364 33.79 -34.84 -28.04
CA SER A 364 34.55 -33.93 -27.16
C SER A 364 35.40 -34.70 -26.15
N ALA A 365 36.62 -34.22 -25.88
CA ALA A 365 37.48 -34.77 -24.84
C ALA A 365 37.02 -34.39 -23.41
N ASN A 366 36.20 -33.34 -23.29
CA ASN A 366 35.65 -32.85 -22.04
C ASN A 366 34.24 -33.38 -21.85
N GLN A 367 34.12 -34.54 -21.23
CA GLN A 367 32.83 -35.07 -20.79
C GLN A 367 32.58 -34.68 -19.34
N SER A 368 31.37 -34.87 -18.83
CA SER A 368 31.05 -34.52 -17.45
C SER A 368 29.97 -35.41 -16.87
N ILE A 369 29.91 -35.47 -15.54
CA ILE A 369 28.78 -36.03 -14.79
C ILE A 369 28.27 -34.94 -13.87
N GLN A 370 27.00 -34.59 -14.01
CA GLN A 370 26.29 -33.81 -13.01
C GLN A 370 25.94 -34.75 -11.84
N ALA A 371 26.39 -34.40 -10.64
CA ALA A 371 26.12 -35.11 -9.42
C ALA A 371 25.18 -34.27 -8.56
N ASP A 372 23.94 -34.70 -8.45
CA ASP A 372 22.92 -34.05 -7.63
C ASP A 372 22.77 -34.83 -6.32
N LEU A 373 22.59 -34.12 -5.22
CA LEU A 373 22.33 -34.69 -3.91
C LEU A 373 21.09 -34.02 -3.32
N LYS A 374 20.08 -34.80 -2.96
CA LYS A 374 18.90 -34.35 -2.20
C LYS A 374 18.96 -34.92 -0.79
N PHE A 375 18.70 -34.11 0.23
CA PHE A 375 18.79 -34.56 1.62
C PHE A 375 17.79 -33.83 2.50
N THR A 376 17.58 -34.33 3.71
CA THR A 376 16.83 -33.64 4.76
C THR A 376 17.82 -33.19 5.84
N TYR A 377 17.58 -32.07 6.48
CA TYR A 377 18.39 -31.61 7.62
C TYR A 377 17.48 -30.95 8.65
N SER A 378 17.89 -31.00 9.92
CA SER A 378 17.19 -30.26 10.96
C SER A 378 17.64 -28.82 10.90
N ALA A 379 16.75 -27.90 10.55
CA ALA A 379 16.97 -26.46 10.73
C ALA A 379 16.01 -26.00 11.82
N GLY A 380 16.55 -25.58 12.96
CA GLY A 380 15.70 -25.16 14.09
C GLY A 380 14.74 -26.26 14.55
N GLY A 381 15.14 -27.53 14.59
CA GLY A 381 14.29 -28.63 15.07
C GLY A 381 13.11 -29.01 14.16
N THR A 382 13.00 -28.40 12.98
CA THR A 382 12.11 -28.82 11.88
C THR A 382 12.91 -29.50 10.78
N MET A 383 12.33 -30.54 10.19
CA MET A 383 12.95 -31.26 9.08
C MET A 383 12.75 -30.48 7.77
N THR A 384 13.84 -29.94 7.24
CA THR A 384 13.88 -29.14 6.00
C THR A 384 14.55 -29.94 4.89
N GLN A 385 14.10 -29.79 3.65
CA GLN A 385 14.75 -30.40 2.49
C GLN A 385 15.82 -29.48 1.93
N GLY A 386 16.98 -30.04 1.57
CA GLY A 386 18.07 -29.35 0.91
C GLY A 386 18.55 -30.12 -0.32
N SER A 387 19.25 -29.42 -1.21
CA SER A 387 19.90 -30.03 -2.37
C SER A 387 21.23 -29.37 -2.70
N SER A 388 22.17 -30.15 -3.25
CA SER A 388 23.42 -29.69 -3.84
C SER A 388 23.57 -30.28 -5.25
N SER A 389 24.24 -29.55 -6.15
CA SER A 389 24.51 -29.99 -7.52
C SER A 389 25.91 -29.54 -7.93
N ASP A 390 26.72 -30.50 -8.38
CA ASP A 390 28.10 -30.28 -8.81
C ASP A 390 28.33 -30.93 -10.18
N ARG A 391 29.12 -30.27 -11.04
CA ARG A 391 29.49 -30.81 -12.36
C ARG A 391 30.93 -31.33 -12.34
N LEU A 392 31.09 -32.64 -12.45
CA LEU A 392 32.37 -33.34 -12.36
C LEU A 392 32.91 -33.65 -13.76
N SER A 393 34.02 -33.03 -14.16
CA SER A 393 34.65 -33.27 -15.47
C SER A 393 35.20 -34.69 -15.60
N VAL A 394 34.92 -35.39 -16.70
CA VAL A 394 35.41 -36.74 -17.02
C VAL A 394 36.18 -36.69 -18.34
N PRO A 395 37.50 -36.90 -18.35
CA PRO A 395 38.28 -36.89 -19.59
C PRO A 395 37.97 -38.10 -20.48
N ALA A 396 37.80 -37.87 -21.78
CA ALA A 396 37.52 -38.87 -22.81
C ALA A 396 38.38 -38.69 -24.07
N ASN A 397 38.54 -39.74 -24.88
CA ASN A 397 39.22 -39.68 -26.18
C ASN A 397 38.22 -39.61 -27.34
N PRO A 398 38.18 -38.51 -28.13
CA PRO A 398 37.30 -38.40 -29.28
C PRO A 398 37.49 -39.52 -30.31
N THR A 399 36.39 -39.98 -30.91
CA THR A 399 36.41 -41.09 -31.88
C THR A 399 37.22 -40.71 -33.12
N GLY A 400 38.15 -41.59 -33.54
CA GLY A 400 39.08 -41.34 -34.65
C GLY A 400 40.46 -40.82 -34.21
N SER A 401 40.67 -40.54 -32.92
CA SER A 401 41.97 -40.21 -32.36
C SER A 401 42.84 -41.47 -32.24
N SER A 402 43.87 -41.60 -33.08
CA SER A 402 44.86 -42.69 -32.97
C SER A 402 45.81 -42.44 -31.79
N SER A 403 45.49 -42.96 -30.61
CA SER A 403 46.43 -43.10 -29.49
C SER A 403 46.90 -44.55 -29.39
N GLY A 404 48.15 -44.80 -29.79
CA GLY A 404 48.81 -46.08 -29.57
C GLY A 404 48.95 -46.40 -28.08
N GLU A 405 49.00 -47.70 -27.76
CA GLU A 405 49.27 -48.23 -26.43
C GLU A 405 50.54 -47.60 -25.83
N GLY A 406 50.42 -47.02 -24.63
CA GLY A 406 51.56 -46.75 -23.75
C GLY A 406 51.96 -45.30 -23.49
N ALA A 407 51.11 -44.29 -23.70
CA ALA A 407 51.35 -42.94 -23.19
C ALA A 407 50.39 -42.63 -22.04
N GLU A 408 50.95 -42.43 -20.83
CA GLU A 408 50.28 -41.66 -19.77
C GLU A 408 49.87 -40.33 -20.39
N ALA A 409 48.56 -40.07 -20.52
CA ALA A 409 48.06 -38.88 -21.18
C ALA A 409 48.33 -37.65 -20.30
N SER A 410 49.43 -36.95 -20.60
CA SER A 410 49.79 -35.64 -20.09
C SER A 410 48.86 -34.56 -20.66
N VAL A 411 47.59 -34.53 -20.24
CA VAL A 411 46.64 -33.54 -20.75
C VAL A 411 46.91 -32.18 -20.08
N PRO A 412 46.94 -31.06 -20.84
CA PRO A 412 46.94 -29.74 -20.24
C PRO A 412 45.70 -29.49 -19.38
N HIS A 413 45.82 -28.68 -18.33
CA HIS A 413 44.72 -28.42 -17.39
C HIS A 413 44.88 -27.02 -16.83
N ILE A 414 44.00 -26.10 -17.23
CA ILE A 414 44.01 -24.72 -16.70
C ILE A 414 43.16 -24.70 -15.43
N VAL A 415 43.73 -24.17 -14.36
CA VAL A 415 43.04 -23.96 -13.08
C VAL A 415 43.15 -22.49 -12.73
N VAL A 416 42.05 -21.88 -12.30
CA VAL A 416 42.10 -20.59 -11.59
C VAL A 416 42.49 -20.92 -10.15
N SER A 417 43.73 -20.62 -9.77
CA SER A 417 44.27 -20.92 -8.44
C SER A 417 44.00 -19.80 -7.43
N ASP A 418 43.81 -18.57 -7.90
CA ASP A 418 43.43 -17.44 -7.05
C ASP A 418 42.58 -16.42 -7.82
N PHE A 419 41.66 -15.76 -7.12
CA PHE A 419 40.93 -14.61 -7.65
C PHE A 419 40.54 -13.62 -6.55
N SER A 420 40.48 -12.33 -6.89
CA SER A 420 39.94 -11.29 -6.00
C SER A 420 39.17 -10.23 -6.78
N TYR A 421 38.22 -9.58 -6.11
CA TYR A 421 37.37 -8.53 -6.68
C TYR A 421 37.44 -7.22 -5.87
N GLY A 422 38.52 -7.02 -5.12
CA GLY A 422 38.83 -5.77 -4.41
C GLY A 422 38.25 -5.62 -3.01
N GLY A 423 37.38 -6.53 -2.55
CA GLY A 423 36.74 -6.47 -1.22
C GLY A 423 36.05 -7.77 -0.82
N GLU A 424 35.19 -7.70 0.20
CA GLU A 424 34.37 -8.84 0.67
C GLU A 424 33.08 -9.02 -0.14
N SER A 425 32.62 -7.97 -0.83
CA SER A 425 31.47 -8.00 -1.75
C SER A 425 31.58 -6.91 -2.81
N VAL A 426 30.71 -7.00 -3.82
CA VAL A 426 30.60 -6.00 -4.89
C VAL A 426 29.26 -5.26 -4.76
N ASP A 427 29.32 -3.93 -4.69
CA ASP A 427 28.11 -3.10 -4.67
C ASP A 427 27.43 -3.11 -6.03
N ALA A 428 26.12 -3.39 -6.07
CA ALA A 428 25.33 -3.30 -7.29
C ALA A 428 25.40 -1.89 -7.89
N GLY A 429 25.64 -1.81 -9.20
CA GLY A 429 25.83 -0.55 -9.94
C GLY A 429 27.28 -0.05 -9.96
N SER A 430 28.19 -0.63 -9.17
CA SER A 430 29.60 -0.21 -9.11
C SER A 430 30.47 -0.88 -10.17
N ASN A 431 31.56 -0.20 -10.54
CA ASN A 431 32.63 -0.79 -11.33
C ASN A 431 33.67 -1.42 -10.40
N PHE A 432 34.19 -2.59 -10.77
CA PHE A 432 35.19 -3.31 -10.00
C PHE A 432 36.17 -4.07 -10.90
N GLU A 433 37.33 -4.41 -10.36
CA GLU A 433 38.36 -5.19 -11.06
C GLU A 433 38.38 -6.63 -10.53
N LEU A 434 38.03 -7.60 -11.37
CA LEU A 434 38.23 -9.01 -11.08
C LEU A 434 39.66 -9.42 -11.49
N LYS A 435 40.51 -9.65 -10.50
CA LYS A 435 41.90 -10.09 -10.66
C LYS A 435 41.94 -11.61 -10.59
N LEU A 436 42.47 -12.24 -11.61
CA LEU A 436 42.54 -13.68 -11.78
C LEU A 436 43.99 -14.13 -11.86
N HIS A 437 44.33 -15.19 -11.14
CA HIS A 437 45.55 -15.97 -11.37
C HIS A 437 45.16 -17.36 -11.89
N PHE A 438 45.54 -17.67 -13.12
CA PHE A 438 45.31 -18.99 -13.70
C PHE A 438 46.62 -19.68 -14.05
N GLU A 439 46.66 -20.99 -13.84
CA GLU A 439 47.85 -21.81 -14.00
C GLU A 439 47.58 -23.01 -14.89
N ASN A 440 48.56 -23.35 -15.74
CA ASN A 440 48.57 -24.64 -16.42
C ASN A 440 49.12 -25.70 -15.46
N LYS A 441 48.23 -26.42 -14.76
CA LYS A 441 48.58 -27.57 -13.90
C LYS A 441 48.76 -28.87 -14.69
N GLY A 442 48.61 -28.81 -16.01
CA GLY A 442 48.96 -29.91 -16.88
C GLY A 442 50.47 -30.09 -17.03
N THR A 443 50.84 -31.12 -17.78
CA THR A 443 52.23 -31.53 -17.98
C THR A 443 52.79 -31.17 -19.36
N LEU A 444 51.93 -30.67 -20.26
CA LEU A 444 52.30 -30.14 -21.58
C LEU A 444 52.10 -28.61 -21.65
N PRO A 445 52.94 -27.89 -22.41
CA PRO A 445 52.70 -26.48 -22.70
C PRO A 445 51.44 -26.30 -23.55
N ILE A 446 50.75 -25.18 -23.33
CA ILE A 446 49.60 -24.76 -24.13
C ILE A 446 49.95 -23.51 -24.94
N GLU A 447 49.33 -23.37 -26.11
CA GLU A 447 49.51 -22.29 -27.07
C GLU A 447 48.14 -21.74 -27.49
N ASN A 448 48.11 -20.53 -28.04
CA ASN A 448 46.91 -19.91 -28.62
C ASN A 448 45.71 -19.89 -27.66
N ILE A 449 45.96 -19.45 -26.43
CA ILE A 449 44.95 -19.45 -25.37
C ILE A 449 43.99 -18.29 -25.61
N LEU A 450 42.70 -18.60 -25.73
CA LEU A 450 41.62 -17.64 -25.81
C LEU A 450 40.76 -17.79 -24.54
N LEU A 451 40.79 -16.77 -23.69
CA LEU A 451 39.91 -16.63 -22.54
C LEU A 451 38.68 -15.81 -22.95
N MET A 452 37.48 -16.36 -22.80
CA MET A 452 36.22 -15.65 -22.97
C MET A 452 35.54 -15.47 -21.62
N VAL A 453 34.99 -14.28 -21.39
CA VAL A 453 34.36 -13.88 -20.12
C VAL A 453 32.88 -13.62 -20.36
N ASP A 454 32.03 -14.27 -19.56
CA ASP A 454 30.60 -14.07 -19.54
C ASP A 454 30.14 -13.67 -18.12
N GLY A 455 29.64 -12.45 -17.98
CA GLY A 455 29.13 -11.90 -16.73
C GLY A 455 27.69 -12.32 -16.39
N GLY A 456 27.04 -13.07 -17.27
CA GLY A 456 25.64 -13.48 -17.12
C GLY A 456 24.68 -12.28 -17.06
N GLU A 457 23.68 -12.38 -16.20
CA GLU A 457 22.63 -11.35 -16.04
C GLU A 457 23.01 -10.23 -15.05
N ASN A 458 24.07 -10.40 -14.26
CA ASN A 458 24.38 -9.50 -13.13
C ASN A 458 25.65 -8.67 -13.34
N PHE A 459 26.54 -9.09 -14.24
CA PHE A 459 27.80 -8.40 -14.51
C PHE A 459 27.96 -8.10 -16.00
N THR A 460 28.60 -6.98 -16.30
CA THR A 460 29.04 -6.64 -17.66
C THR A 460 30.48 -6.16 -17.65
N LEU A 461 31.17 -6.20 -18.79
CA LEU A 461 32.52 -5.65 -18.90
C LEU A 461 32.45 -4.12 -19.00
N SER A 462 33.13 -3.43 -18.07
CA SER A 462 33.20 -1.96 -18.04
C SER A 462 34.26 -1.45 -19.03
N GLY A 463 33.99 -1.67 -20.31
CA GLY A 463 34.89 -1.34 -21.42
C GLY A 463 35.84 -2.48 -21.79
N GLY A 464 36.20 -2.57 -23.08
CA GLY A 464 37.10 -3.60 -23.62
C GLY A 464 36.38 -4.76 -24.32
N SER A 465 37.12 -5.82 -24.64
CA SER A 465 36.60 -7.05 -25.25
C SER A 465 36.33 -8.12 -24.20
N SER A 466 35.30 -8.94 -24.40
CA SER A 466 35.01 -10.13 -23.58
C SER A 466 35.96 -11.31 -23.86
N SER A 467 36.97 -11.11 -24.70
CA SER A 467 37.92 -12.14 -25.13
C SER A 467 39.36 -11.65 -25.01
N PHE A 468 40.22 -12.46 -24.39
CA PHE A 468 41.62 -12.17 -24.13
C PHE A 468 42.49 -13.28 -24.71
N PHE A 469 43.54 -12.90 -25.46
CA PHE A 469 44.44 -13.83 -26.11
C PHE A 469 45.80 -13.89 -25.41
N PHE A 470 46.32 -15.10 -25.21
CA PHE A 470 47.66 -15.34 -24.71
C PHE A 470 48.38 -16.32 -25.64
N ALA A 471 49.61 -15.99 -26.02
CA ALA A 471 50.35 -16.77 -27.00
C ALA A 471 50.67 -18.19 -26.52
N SER A 472 51.08 -18.35 -25.25
CA SER A 472 51.44 -19.65 -24.68
C SER A 472 51.53 -19.62 -23.16
N LEU A 473 51.34 -20.77 -22.50
CA LEU A 473 51.58 -20.97 -21.07
C LEU A 473 52.26 -22.32 -20.82
N ALA A 474 53.45 -22.27 -20.21
CA ALA A 474 54.25 -23.47 -19.93
C ALA A 474 53.65 -24.33 -18.81
N PRO A 475 54.02 -25.63 -18.68
CA PRO A 475 53.62 -26.46 -17.55
C PRO A 475 54.02 -25.83 -16.22
N GLY A 476 53.08 -25.74 -15.28
CA GLY A 476 53.25 -25.12 -13.98
C GLY A 476 53.39 -23.60 -13.98
N ALA A 477 53.34 -22.94 -15.14
CA ALA A 477 53.36 -21.49 -15.22
C ALA A 477 51.96 -20.91 -14.96
N GLY A 478 51.95 -19.75 -14.30
CA GLY A 478 50.75 -18.95 -14.03
C GLY A 478 50.72 -17.66 -14.82
N GLN A 479 49.53 -17.12 -15.00
CA GLN A 479 49.27 -15.86 -15.68
C GLN A 479 48.24 -15.06 -14.88
N ASP A 480 48.57 -13.78 -14.65
CA ASP A 480 47.65 -12.81 -14.05
C ASP A 480 46.83 -12.13 -15.15
N GLN A 481 45.54 -11.96 -14.90
CA GLN A 481 44.61 -11.21 -15.75
C GLN A 481 43.69 -10.35 -14.91
N ILE A 482 43.53 -9.09 -15.30
CA ILE A 482 42.58 -8.17 -14.68
C ILE A 482 41.40 -7.96 -15.64
N LEU A 483 40.20 -8.17 -15.14
CA LEU A 483 38.96 -8.00 -15.89
C LEU A 483 38.18 -6.80 -15.33
N PRO A 484 38.02 -5.71 -16.10
CA PRO A 484 37.19 -4.59 -15.68
C PRO A 484 35.71 -4.98 -15.82
N LEU A 485 35.03 -5.12 -14.69
CA LEU A 485 33.61 -5.48 -14.63
C LEU A 485 32.79 -4.33 -14.03
N GLN A 486 31.49 -4.38 -14.27
CA GLN A 486 30.48 -3.58 -13.62
C GLN A 486 29.38 -4.50 -13.14
N ALA A 487 29.04 -4.41 -11.86
CA ALA A 487 27.81 -5.00 -11.34
C ALA A 487 26.65 -4.16 -11.84
N LEU A 488 25.67 -4.78 -12.49
CA LEU A 488 24.52 -4.06 -12.98
C LEU A 488 23.70 -3.51 -11.79
N PRO A 489 23.08 -2.32 -11.90
CA PRO A 489 22.28 -1.76 -10.80
C PRO A 489 21.12 -2.65 -10.34
N ALA A 490 20.62 -3.51 -11.23
CA ALA A 490 19.55 -4.47 -10.94
C ALA A 490 20.07 -5.85 -10.49
N ALA A 491 21.39 -6.01 -10.29
CA ALA A 491 21.97 -7.26 -9.82
C ALA A 491 21.35 -7.67 -8.48
N LYS A 492 20.99 -8.94 -8.35
CA LYS A 492 20.39 -9.48 -7.13
C LYS A 492 21.44 -9.59 -6.03
N SER A 493 21.05 -9.26 -4.80
CA SER A 493 21.91 -9.49 -3.64
C SER A 493 22.18 -11.01 -3.47
N GLY A 494 23.36 -11.35 -2.95
CA GLY A 494 23.83 -12.72 -2.76
C GLY A 494 24.85 -13.18 -3.80
N ALA A 495 25.07 -14.49 -3.88
CA ALA A 495 26.13 -15.09 -4.69
C ALA A 495 25.79 -15.04 -6.20
N GLN A 496 26.58 -14.28 -6.95
CA GLN A 496 26.47 -14.15 -8.41
C GLN A 496 27.71 -14.70 -9.10
N SER A 497 27.53 -15.31 -10.27
CA SER A 497 28.62 -16.00 -10.98
C SER A 497 29.11 -15.28 -12.23
N VAL A 498 30.43 -15.30 -12.44
CA VAL A 498 31.08 -14.99 -13.72
C VAL A 498 31.62 -16.29 -14.32
N ALA A 499 31.32 -16.55 -15.59
CA ALA A 499 31.82 -17.71 -16.31
C ALA A 499 33.04 -17.34 -17.16
N LEU A 500 34.07 -18.18 -17.10
CA LEU A 500 35.30 -18.08 -17.86
C LEU A 500 35.41 -19.31 -18.75
N SER A 501 35.62 -19.11 -20.05
CA SER A 501 35.82 -20.20 -21.00
C SER A 501 37.19 -20.06 -21.66
N PHE A 502 38.08 -20.99 -21.34
CA PHE A 502 39.40 -21.08 -21.95
C PHE A 502 39.35 -22.04 -23.13
N LYS A 503 39.91 -21.63 -24.26
CA LYS A 503 40.20 -22.50 -25.41
C LYS A 503 41.68 -22.40 -25.71
N TYR A 504 42.35 -23.51 -25.95
CA TYR A 504 43.79 -23.51 -26.20
C TYR A 504 44.19 -24.69 -27.10
N GLU A 505 45.38 -24.61 -27.65
CA GLU A 505 46.03 -25.68 -28.39
C GLU A 505 47.21 -26.25 -27.59
N TYR A 506 47.60 -27.47 -27.90
CA TYR A 506 48.80 -28.09 -27.33
C TYR A 506 49.43 -29.05 -28.32
N VAL A 507 50.70 -29.37 -28.09
CA VAL A 507 51.44 -30.35 -28.89
C VAL A 507 51.83 -31.52 -28.00
N ASP A 508 51.31 -32.70 -28.34
CA ASP A 508 51.71 -33.96 -27.72
C ASP A 508 52.55 -34.76 -28.74
N GLY A 509 53.86 -34.83 -28.51
CA GLY A 509 54.82 -35.35 -29.47
C GLY A 509 54.89 -34.51 -30.75
N SER A 510 54.36 -35.05 -31.87
CA SER A 510 54.31 -34.36 -33.18
C SER A 510 52.88 -34.06 -33.64
N LYS A 511 51.87 -34.28 -32.78
CA LYS A 511 50.46 -34.05 -33.09
C LYS A 511 49.97 -32.80 -32.36
N ARG A 512 49.29 -31.91 -33.08
CA ARG A 512 48.61 -30.74 -32.50
C ARG A 512 47.20 -31.13 -32.09
N GLY A 513 46.84 -30.82 -30.86
CA GLY A 513 45.49 -31.00 -30.30
C GLY A 513 44.94 -29.66 -29.79
N SER A 514 43.64 -29.64 -29.51
CA SER A 514 42.95 -28.50 -28.90
C SER A 514 42.22 -28.95 -27.63
N GLY A 515 42.21 -28.10 -26.62
CA GLY A 515 41.51 -28.29 -25.36
C GLY A 515 40.74 -27.04 -24.94
N GLY A 516 39.99 -27.15 -23.86
CA GLY A 516 39.33 -26.02 -23.25
C GLY A 516 38.90 -26.33 -21.82
N GLU A 517 38.64 -25.29 -21.04
CA GLU A 517 38.22 -25.37 -19.64
C GLU A 517 37.16 -24.30 -19.39
N ASP A 518 36.04 -24.68 -18.80
CA ASP A 518 34.99 -23.75 -18.37
C ASP A 518 35.00 -23.66 -16.85
N ILE A 519 35.19 -22.46 -16.31
CA ILE A 519 35.34 -22.18 -14.88
C ILE A 519 34.29 -21.15 -14.48
N LYS A 520 33.56 -21.42 -13.40
CA LYS A 520 32.61 -20.45 -12.81
C LYS A 520 33.18 -19.91 -11.50
N LEU A 521 33.25 -18.59 -11.42
CA LEU A 521 33.66 -17.87 -10.21
C LEU A 521 32.41 -17.28 -9.56
N SER A 522 32.23 -17.48 -8.26
CA SER A 522 31.12 -16.94 -7.50
C SER A 522 31.61 -15.81 -6.61
N MET A 523 30.90 -14.69 -6.61
CA MET A 523 31.19 -13.53 -5.77
C MET A 523 29.89 -12.96 -5.18
N PRO A 524 29.89 -12.51 -3.92
CA PRO A 524 28.73 -11.90 -3.31
C PRO A 524 28.53 -10.47 -3.84
N VAL A 525 27.30 -10.20 -4.26
CA VAL A 525 26.83 -8.85 -4.62
C VAL A 525 25.95 -8.34 -3.50
N VAL A 526 26.13 -7.07 -3.13
CA VAL A 526 25.27 -6.38 -2.15
C VAL A 526 24.59 -5.19 -2.80
N GLN A 527 23.35 -4.95 -2.42
CA GLN A 527 22.62 -3.75 -2.83
C GLN A 527 22.90 -2.63 -1.82
N PRO A 528 23.36 -1.45 -2.27
CA PRO A 528 23.58 -0.33 -1.38
C PRO A 528 22.28 0.07 -0.66
N ASP A 529 22.35 0.27 0.66
CA ASP A 529 21.22 0.83 1.40
C ASP A 529 21.04 2.30 1.01
N ARG A 530 19.91 2.57 0.35
CA ARG A 530 19.49 3.91 -0.09
C ARG A 530 18.14 4.30 0.49
N PHE A 531 17.77 3.74 1.64
CA PHE A 531 16.58 4.16 2.37
C PHE A 531 16.87 5.46 3.13
N GLU A 532 16.12 6.51 2.81
CA GLU A 532 16.32 7.84 3.37
C GLU A 532 15.13 8.25 4.22
N ILE A 533 15.40 8.68 5.45
CA ILE A 533 14.42 9.21 6.39
C ILE A 533 14.77 10.68 6.58
N SER A 534 13.83 11.55 6.25
CA SER A 534 14.00 12.99 6.36
C SER A 534 13.81 13.46 7.80
N SER A 535 14.27 14.67 8.10
CA SER A 535 14.00 15.30 9.40
C SER A 535 12.48 15.42 9.65
N PRO A 536 12.00 15.10 10.86
CA PRO A 536 10.60 15.25 11.22
C PRO A 536 10.12 16.69 11.01
N GLN A 537 8.92 16.83 10.48
CA GLN A 537 8.23 18.10 10.34
C GLN A 537 7.48 18.38 11.64
N ILE A 538 7.99 19.36 12.40
CA ILE A 538 7.43 19.77 13.68
C ILE A 538 6.40 20.89 13.42
N PRO A 539 5.16 20.76 13.91
CA PRO A 539 4.14 21.82 13.80
C PRO A 539 4.59 23.14 14.46
N GLU A 540 4.17 24.28 13.91
CA GLU A 540 4.58 25.61 14.39
C GLU A 540 4.06 25.95 15.80
N SER A 541 2.91 25.40 16.18
CA SER A 541 2.29 25.60 17.48
C SER A 541 1.82 24.27 18.05
N ILE A 542 2.21 23.98 19.29
CA ILE A 542 1.82 22.78 20.03
C ILE A 542 1.35 23.26 21.40
N ASN A 543 0.14 22.89 21.79
CA ASN A 543 -0.44 23.29 23.08
C ASN A 543 -0.51 22.10 24.03
N VAL A 544 -0.37 22.37 25.33
CA VAL A 544 -0.56 21.36 26.38
C VAL A 544 -2.00 20.86 26.37
N GLY A 545 -2.17 19.53 26.35
CA GLY A 545 -3.47 18.86 26.36
C GLY A 545 -4.18 18.81 25.00
N GLU A 546 -3.60 19.36 23.93
CA GLU A 546 -4.13 19.25 22.56
C GLU A 546 -3.37 18.19 21.75
N GLU A 547 -4.11 17.42 20.94
CA GLU A 547 -3.52 16.44 20.02
C GLU A 547 -2.83 17.16 18.85
N THR A 548 -1.59 16.79 18.58
CA THR A 548 -0.81 17.25 17.43
C THR A 548 -0.21 16.06 16.68
N VAL A 549 0.14 16.23 15.41
CA VAL A 549 0.69 15.15 14.57
C VAL A 549 2.11 15.49 14.13
N LEU A 550 3.07 14.68 14.57
CA LEU A 550 4.45 14.72 14.09
C LEU A 550 4.59 13.88 12.82
N THR A 551 5.07 14.50 11.74
CA THR A 551 5.18 13.84 10.44
C THR A 551 6.64 13.59 10.06
N ILE A 552 6.99 12.37 9.65
CA ILE A 552 8.36 11.97 9.28
C ILE A 552 8.35 11.47 7.83
N PRO A 553 8.85 12.27 6.87
CA PRO A 553 8.93 11.83 5.48
C PRO A 553 10.02 10.77 5.27
N TYR A 554 9.77 9.80 4.41
CA TYR A 554 10.75 8.80 4.00
C TYR A 554 10.69 8.53 2.49
N VAL A 555 11.79 8.03 1.93
CA VAL A 555 11.86 7.58 0.55
C VAL A 555 12.84 6.43 0.38
N ASN A 556 12.41 5.37 -0.30
CA ASN A 556 13.29 4.31 -0.76
C ASN A 556 13.92 4.71 -2.11
N LYS A 557 15.18 5.16 -2.10
CA LYS A 557 15.94 5.46 -3.32
C LYS A 557 16.67 4.24 -3.88
N GLY A 558 16.49 3.06 -3.27
CA GLY A 558 17.03 1.78 -3.70
C GLY A 558 16.30 1.22 -4.93
N LYS A 559 16.84 0.12 -5.47
CA LYS A 559 16.22 -0.67 -6.56
C LYS A 559 15.48 -1.91 -6.06
N SER A 560 15.64 -2.22 -4.78
CA SER A 560 14.98 -3.30 -4.08
C SER A 560 13.99 -2.74 -3.07
N GLU A 561 13.05 -3.58 -2.66
CA GLU A 561 12.14 -3.30 -1.55
C GLU A 561 12.92 -3.17 -0.23
N ILE A 562 12.47 -2.27 0.63
CA ILE A 562 12.89 -2.20 2.03
C ILE A 562 11.81 -2.90 2.83
N ALA A 563 12.17 -3.95 3.56
CA ALA A 563 11.21 -4.78 4.27
C ALA A 563 11.06 -4.35 5.73
N ASN A 564 9.93 -4.72 6.32
CA ASN A 564 9.73 -4.68 7.78
C ASN A 564 9.97 -3.30 8.41
N VAL A 565 9.57 -2.20 7.75
CA VAL A 565 9.78 -0.86 8.29
C VAL A 565 8.86 -0.64 9.48
N GLU A 566 9.46 -0.33 10.61
CA GLU A 566 8.80 0.00 11.87
C GLU A 566 9.36 1.31 12.40
N ALA A 567 8.48 2.17 12.90
CA ALA A 567 8.87 3.42 13.54
C ALA A 567 8.28 3.45 14.95
N SER A 568 9.06 3.94 15.90
CA SER A 568 8.64 4.12 17.28
C SER A 568 9.04 5.49 17.80
N VAL A 569 8.24 6.00 18.74
CA VAL A 569 8.48 7.27 19.42
C VAL A 569 8.61 7.03 20.92
N THR A 570 9.68 7.55 21.50
CA THR A 570 9.92 7.57 22.95
C THR A 570 10.02 9.01 23.40
N ALA A 571 9.18 9.38 24.36
CA ALA A 571 9.14 10.71 24.95
C ALA A 571 8.66 10.63 26.40
N GLU A 572 9.17 11.51 27.25
CA GLU A 572 8.65 11.77 28.59
C GLU A 572 7.62 12.92 28.51
N ASN A 573 6.59 12.92 29.35
CA ASN A 573 5.55 13.97 29.43
C ASN A 573 4.76 14.21 28.13
N ILE A 574 4.64 13.17 27.28
CA ILE A 574 3.75 13.14 26.11
C ILE A 574 2.89 11.89 26.21
N ASP A 575 1.57 12.07 26.18
CA ASP A 575 0.65 10.98 25.90
C ASP A 575 0.64 10.71 24.40
N THR A 576 0.74 9.44 24.02
CA THR A 576 0.65 9.02 22.62
C THR A 576 -0.13 7.71 22.55
N PRO A 577 -1.22 7.66 21.76
CA PRO A 577 -2.05 6.46 21.67
C PRO A 577 -1.31 5.28 21.01
N THR A 578 -0.22 5.54 20.27
CA THR A 578 0.52 4.51 19.53
C THR A 578 2.02 4.81 19.54
N LYS A 579 2.75 4.09 20.40
CA LYS A 579 4.21 4.25 20.58
C LYS A 579 5.05 3.62 19.48
N SER A 580 4.51 2.64 18.76
CA SER A 580 5.16 2.02 17.60
C SER A 580 4.15 1.78 16.49
N GLN A 581 4.55 2.04 15.25
CA GLN A 581 3.79 1.78 14.04
C GLN A 581 4.61 0.92 13.09
N TYR A 582 3.98 -0.12 12.57
CA TYR A 582 4.52 -0.92 11.49
C TYR A 582 4.05 -0.36 10.15
N ILE A 583 4.99 0.14 9.35
CA ILE A 583 4.76 0.72 8.03
C ILE A 583 4.68 -0.39 6.97
N GLY A 584 5.39 -1.49 7.19
CA GLY A 584 5.46 -2.59 6.24
C GLY A 584 6.57 -2.42 5.22
N ASN A 585 6.37 -3.01 4.05
CA ASN A 585 7.39 -3.03 3.02
C ASN A 585 7.25 -1.82 2.10
N ILE A 586 8.38 -1.22 1.74
CA ILE A 586 8.45 -0.03 0.90
C ILE A 586 9.10 -0.38 -0.43
N ALA A 587 8.29 -0.42 -1.49
CA ALA A 587 8.75 -0.71 -2.84
C ALA A 587 9.85 0.26 -3.30
N ALA A 588 10.66 -0.19 -4.26
CA ALA A 588 11.71 0.63 -4.86
C ALA A 588 11.14 1.92 -5.46
N GLY A 589 11.72 3.08 -5.10
CA GLY A 589 11.27 4.39 -5.55
C GLY A 589 10.04 4.93 -4.82
N ALA A 590 9.40 4.15 -3.93
CA ALA A 590 8.27 4.62 -3.16
C ALA A 590 8.72 5.52 -2.00
N GLY A 591 7.86 6.48 -1.64
CA GLY A 591 8.03 7.34 -0.49
C GLY A 591 6.70 7.59 0.20
N GLY A 592 6.76 8.14 1.41
CA GLY A 592 5.59 8.35 2.23
C GLY A 592 5.92 9.15 3.49
N ASN A 593 4.96 9.19 4.40
CA ASN A 593 5.06 9.89 5.66
C ASN A 593 4.62 8.98 6.81
N ILE A 594 5.38 8.98 7.91
CA ILE A 594 4.99 8.37 9.18
C ILE A 594 4.38 9.45 10.06
N GLY A 595 3.21 9.22 10.63
CA GLY A 595 2.52 10.18 11.50
C GLY A 595 2.37 9.66 12.93
N PHE A 596 2.91 10.39 13.91
CA PHE A 596 2.65 10.12 15.33
C PHE A 596 1.72 11.17 15.92
N VAL A 597 0.63 10.73 16.54
CA VAL A 597 -0.24 11.60 17.35
C VAL A 597 0.39 11.76 18.73
N LEU A 598 0.57 13.01 19.16
CA LEU A 598 1.22 13.38 20.40
C LEU A 598 0.33 14.36 21.15
N THR A 599 0.21 14.18 22.46
CA THR A 599 -0.51 15.08 23.37
C THR A 599 0.44 15.47 24.50
N PRO A 600 1.04 16.66 24.48
CA PRO A 600 1.92 17.13 25.54
C PRO A 600 1.17 17.29 26.86
N GLU A 601 1.78 16.86 27.97
CA GLU A 601 1.19 16.97 29.31
C GLU A 601 1.70 18.19 30.08
N GLU A 602 2.88 18.72 29.72
CA GLU A 602 3.53 19.86 30.39
C GLU A 602 4.01 20.89 29.37
N SER A 603 4.09 22.17 29.78
CA SER A 603 4.62 23.25 28.97
C SER A 603 6.16 23.28 28.98
N GLY A 604 6.76 23.69 27.87
CA GLY A 604 8.21 23.80 27.70
C GLY A 604 8.78 22.86 26.63
N PRO A 605 10.13 22.77 26.55
CA PRO A 605 10.82 21.90 25.59
C PRO A 605 10.71 20.44 26.02
N ILE A 606 10.31 19.58 25.08
CA ILE A 606 10.12 18.14 25.29
C ILE A 606 11.01 17.39 24.29
N PRO A 607 12.01 16.61 24.75
CA PRO A 607 12.84 15.79 23.88
C PRO A 607 12.11 14.52 23.45
N LEU A 608 12.17 14.22 22.16
CA LEU A 608 11.63 13.02 21.53
C LEU A 608 12.76 12.23 20.86
N VAL A 609 12.73 10.92 21.04
CA VAL A 609 13.58 9.99 20.31
C VAL A 609 12.69 9.16 19.40
N LEU A 610 12.90 9.33 18.10
CA LEU A 610 12.27 8.54 17.06
C LEU A 610 13.24 7.43 16.65
N LYS A 611 12.80 6.19 16.70
CA LYS A 611 13.59 5.03 16.29
C LYS A 611 12.89 4.33 15.15
N ILE A 612 13.53 4.29 14.00
CA ILE A 612 13.06 3.60 12.80
C ILE A 612 13.96 2.39 12.56
N THR A 613 13.36 1.21 12.51
CA THR A 613 14.03 -0.05 12.18
C THR A 613 13.48 -0.58 10.87
N TYR A 614 14.35 -1.13 10.04
CA TYR A 614 13.97 -1.71 8.76
C TYR A 614 14.95 -2.81 8.37
N GLU A 615 14.55 -3.67 7.45
CA GLU A 615 15.41 -4.67 6.84
C GLU A 615 15.80 -4.20 5.44
N ASP A 616 17.10 -4.08 5.20
CA ASP A 616 17.62 -3.69 3.90
C ASP A 616 17.57 -4.86 2.89
N SER A 617 17.90 -4.57 1.64
CA SER A 617 17.88 -5.55 0.55
C SER A 617 18.92 -6.68 0.65
N ASN A 618 19.75 -6.68 1.69
CA ASN A 618 20.70 -7.73 2.02
C ASN A 618 20.24 -8.53 3.26
N GLU A 619 18.95 -8.45 3.61
CA GLU A 619 18.31 -9.12 4.75
C GLU A 619 18.93 -8.72 6.11
N LYS A 620 19.52 -7.53 6.17
CA LYS A 620 20.14 -7.00 7.38
C LYS A 620 19.24 -5.96 8.03
N VAL A 621 19.00 -6.14 9.32
CA VAL A 621 18.27 -5.16 10.14
C VAL A 621 19.14 -3.92 10.35
N GLN A 622 18.60 -2.78 9.96
CA GLN A 622 19.14 -1.45 10.14
C GLN A 622 18.30 -0.68 11.16
N GLU A 623 18.97 0.22 11.88
CA GLU A 623 18.35 1.06 12.89
C GLU A 623 18.80 2.52 12.69
N LYS A 624 17.82 3.42 12.67
CA LYS A 624 18.04 4.88 12.60
C LYS A 624 17.32 5.56 13.74
N GLU A 625 18.09 6.26 14.56
CA GLU A 625 17.57 7.09 15.64
C GLU A 625 17.64 8.57 15.25
N ILE A 626 16.54 9.29 15.46
CA ILE A 626 16.41 10.72 15.23
C ILE A 626 15.92 11.36 16.52
N SER A 627 16.76 12.19 17.14
CA SER A 627 16.37 13.00 18.27
C SER A 627 15.84 14.35 17.80
N VAL A 628 14.65 14.73 18.26
CA VAL A 628 14.04 16.04 18.01
C VAL A 628 13.50 16.62 19.30
N GLU A 629 13.41 17.95 19.39
CA GLU A 629 12.82 18.64 20.52
C GLU A 629 11.58 19.39 20.02
N ILE A 630 10.44 19.19 20.68
CA ILE A 630 9.22 19.97 20.42
C ILE A 630 8.98 20.93 21.58
N PHE A 631 8.25 22.02 21.36
CA PHE A 631 7.95 23.00 22.39
C PHE A 631 6.44 23.15 22.57
N ALA A 632 5.94 22.90 23.77
CA ALA A 632 4.51 23.00 24.10
C ALA A 632 4.19 24.25 24.92
N GLU A 633 3.11 24.96 24.56
CA GLU A 633 2.64 26.17 25.24
C GLU A 633 1.33 25.91 26.00
N GLU A 634 1.13 26.61 27.12
CA GLU A 634 -0.17 26.64 27.79
C GLU A 634 -1.08 27.68 27.11
N LEU A 635 -2.31 27.29 26.79
CA LEU A 635 -3.29 28.24 26.30
C LEU A 635 -3.57 29.30 27.40
N PRO A 636 -3.57 30.60 27.06
CA PRO A 636 -3.93 31.63 28.01
C PRO A 636 -5.39 31.42 28.43
N MET A 637 -5.59 31.15 29.72
CA MET A 637 -6.93 31.12 30.30
C MET A 637 -7.48 32.55 30.25
N ASP A 638 -8.54 32.79 29.48
CA ASP A 638 -9.20 34.10 29.45
C ASP A 638 -9.62 34.46 30.89
N PRO A 639 -9.31 35.67 31.39
CA PRO A 639 -9.73 36.09 32.71
C PRO A 639 -11.26 36.05 32.77
N ILE A 640 -11.80 35.24 33.67
CA ILE A 640 -13.21 35.27 34.03
C ILE A 640 -13.52 36.73 34.40
N PRO A 641 -14.51 37.40 33.76
CA PRO A 641 -14.85 38.76 34.11
C PRO A 641 -15.23 38.84 35.58
N ASP A 642 -14.43 39.57 36.37
CA ASP A 642 -14.74 39.93 37.75
C ASP A 642 -16.06 40.72 37.77
N GLY A 643 -17.19 40.04 37.98
CA GLY A 643 -18.49 40.70 37.86
C GLY A 643 -19.70 40.02 38.48
N ASP A 644 -19.74 38.70 38.63
CA ASP A 644 -20.95 37.99 39.13
C ASP A 644 -20.63 36.97 40.23
N LEU A 645 -19.83 37.37 41.22
CA LEU A 645 -19.78 36.71 42.53
C LEU A 645 -20.72 37.46 43.49
N PRO A 646 -21.80 36.84 44.01
CA PRO A 646 -22.56 37.42 45.11
C PRO A 646 -21.65 37.51 46.36
N PRO A 647 -21.82 38.55 47.20
CA PRO A 647 -20.86 38.90 48.23
C PRO A 647 -20.78 37.82 49.32
N GLU A 648 -19.55 37.46 49.69
CA GLU A 648 -19.23 36.67 50.88
C GLU A 648 -19.39 37.52 52.15
N ASP A 649 -20.28 37.09 53.04
CA ASP A 649 -20.21 37.37 54.47
C ASP A 649 -20.11 36.07 55.28
N GLY A 650 -18.86 35.71 55.59
CA GLY A 650 -18.41 35.41 56.96
C GLY A 650 -18.94 34.18 57.69
N GLU A 651 -18.07 33.16 57.73
CA GLU A 651 -17.79 32.27 58.88
C GLU A 651 -18.86 31.27 59.37
N GLY A 652 -18.58 29.99 59.08
CA GLY A 652 -18.40 29.00 60.13
C GLY A 652 -19.53 27.98 60.37
N SER A 653 -19.10 26.71 60.42
CA SER A 653 -19.78 25.53 61.00
C SER A 653 -20.95 24.96 60.19
N SER A 654 -20.74 23.86 59.46
CA SER A 654 -20.91 22.47 59.92
C SER A 654 -22.37 22.13 60.26
N PHE A 655 -23.04 21.25 59.49
CA PHE A 655 -23.92 20.18 60.02
C PHE A 655 -24.39 19.25 58.84
N PRO A 656 -24.98 18.06 59.09
CA PRO A 656 -24.42 16.75 58.75
C PRO A 656 -25.51 15.89 58.08
N TRP A 657 -25.30 14.57 57.93
CA TRP A 657 -26.42 13.62 58.03
C TRP A 657 -25.96 12.15 58.03
N THR A 658 -26.48 11.41 59.00
CA THR A 658 -26.83 9.97 58.95
C THR A 658 -28.00 9.76 59.92
N PRO A 659 -28.72 8.62 59.92
CA PRO A 659 -29.58 8.06 58.86
C PRO A 659 -30.97 7.60 59.43
N VAL A 660 -31.84 7.01 58.58
CA VAL A 660 -32.67 5.78 58.81
C VAL A 660 -34.02 5.79 58.03
N LEU A 661 -34.08 4.81 57.11
CA LEU A 661 -35.17 4.00 56.53
C LEU A 661 -36.65 4.46 56.50
N GLY A 662 -37.23 4.31 55.31
CA GLY A 662 -38.54 3.67 55.12
C GLY A 662 -39.29 4.02 53.83
N GLY A 663 -39.22 3.17 52.80
CA GLY A 663 -40.33 2.99 51.85
C GLY A 663 -40.11 3.35 50.37
N THR A 664 -39.67 2.35 49.60
CA THR A 664 -40.07 1.99 48.21
C THR A 664 -39.71 2.86 46.98
N GLY A 665 -38.83 2.30 46.13
CA GLY A 665 -38.81 2.41 44.65
C GLY A 665 -37.89 3.49 44.07
N ALA A 666 -36.55 3.31 44.02
CA ALA A 666 -35.76 2.70 42.93
C ALA A 666 -35.85 3.47 41.59
N ALA A 667 -34.78 3.88 40.89
CA ALA A 667 -33.31 3.82 41.04
C ALA A 667 -32.72 4.83 40.02
N ALA A 668 -31.73 5.68 40.35
CA ALA A 668 -30.27 5.52 40.16
C ALA A 668 -29.86 5.34 38.67
N VAL A 669 -28.86 6.02 38.09
CA VAL A 669 -27.47 6.22 38.54
C VAL A 669 -26.83 7.37 37.73
N PHE A 670 -26.08 8.26 38.39
CA PHE A 670 -24.91 8.95 37.82
C PHE A 670 -23.79 8.99 38.87
N ALA A 671 -22.56 8.90 38.35
CA ALA A 671 -21.27 9.23 38.94
C ALA A 671 -20.50 8.15 39.73
N GLY A 672 -19.28 7.91 39.25
CA GLY A 672 -18.15 7.45 40.06
C GLY A 672 -17.11 6.67 39.25
N GLY A 673 -15.97 7.29 38.92
CA GLY A 673 -14.85 6.53 38.35
C GLY A 673 -13.63 7.34 37.94
N GLY A 674 -12.93 7.96 38.90
CA GLY A 674 -11.58 8.48 38.73
C GLY A 674 -10.73 8.26 39.97
N VAL A 675 -9.63 7.50 39.81
CA VAL A 675 -8.41 7.39 40.63
C VAL A 675 -8.48 6.60 41.95
N LEU A 676 -7.83 5.41 41.96
CA LEU A 676 -6.71 5.05 42.86
C LEU A 676 -6.35 3.55 42.71
N PHE A 677 -5.25 3.27 41.98
CA PHE A 677 -4.62 1.96 41.91
C PHE A 677 -3.27 2.03 42.65
N ALA A 678 -3.24 1.62 43.92
CA ALA A 678 -1.99 1.28 44.59
C ALA A 678 -2.22 0.26 45.74
N LEU A 679 -1.42 -0.81 45.69
CA LEU A 679 -1.03 -1.78 46.74
C LEU A 679 -1.58 -3.23 46.66
N ARG A 680 -0.76 -4.06 46.01
CA ARG A 680 -0.18 -5.35 46.48
C ARG A 680 -1.08 -6.36 47.24
N GLY A 681 -1.53 -7.37 46.49
CA GLY A 681 -1.34 -8.82 46.70
C GLY A 681 -1.47 -9.49 48.09
N LYS A 682 -2.37 -10.49 48.18
CA LYS A 682 -2.07 -11.90 48.56
C LYS A 682 -3.33 -12.81 48.47
N LYS A 683 -3.19 -13.88 47.67
CA LYS A 683 -3.90 -15.18 47.56
C LYS A 683 -5.13 -15.48 48.45
N LYS A 684 -6.17 -16.09 47.84
CA LYS A 684 -6.58 -17.50 48.08
C LYS A 684 -7.50 -18.06 46.98
N LYS A 685 -7.25 -19.33 46.63
CA LYS A 685 -8.02 -20.22 45.74
C LYS A 685 -9.34 -20.64 46.39
N GLN A 686 -10.41 -20.78 45.59
CA GLN A 686 -11.39 -21.86 45.76
C GLN A 686 -12.06 -22.20 44.44
N GLN A 687 -11.92 -23.47 44.03
CA GLN A 687 -12.69 -24.12 42.97
C GLN A 687 -14.14 -24.29 43.43
N SER A 688 -15.07 -24.20 42.48
CA SER A 688 -16.25 -25.07 42.47
C SER A 688 -16.71 -25.28 41.04
N ALA A 689 -16.86 -26.55 40.69
CA ALA A 689 -17.43 -27.07 39.45
C ALA A 689 -18.89 -27.50 39.70
N ALA A 690 -19.78 -27.24 38.75
CA ALA A 690 -21.06 -27.92 38.47
C ALA A 690 -21.62 -27.26 37.20
N SER A 691 -21.60 -27.86 36.00
CA SER A 691 -22.36 -29.01 35.46
C SER A 691 -23.88 -28.80 35.39
N TRP A 692 -24.31 -28.39 34.19
CA TRP A 692 -25.46 -28.80 33.37
C TRP A 692 -26.90 -28.93 33.92
N SER A 693 -27.82 -28.48 33.06
CA SER A 693 -29.17 -29.00 32.74
C SER A 693 -30.38 -28.19 33.22
N GLY A 694 -31.30 -27.96 32.27
CA GLY A 694 -32.65 -27.43 32.48
C GLY A 694 -33.26 -26.91 31.18
N TRP A 695 -33.80 -27.82 30.37
CA TRP A 695 -34.60 -27.56 29.17
C TRP A 695 -35.98 -26.98 29.54
N ASP A 696 -36.58 -26.18 28.65
CA ASP A 696 -37.95 -26.40 28.19
C ASP A 696 -38.22 -25.49 26.97
N ASP A 697 -38.54 -26.12 25.85
CA ASP A 697 -39.15 -25.53 24.65
C ASP A 697 -40.64 -25.93 24.67
N PRO A 698 -41.54 -25.13 24.08
CA PRO A 698 -42.28 -25.69 22.95
C PRO A 698 -42.47 -24.72 21.78
N ASP A 699 -42.03 -25.19 20.61
CA ASP A 699 -42.71 -25.30 19.30
C ASP A 699 -43.77 -24.23 18.90
N ASP A 700 -43.52 -23.57 17.77
CA ASP A 700 -44.23 -23.80 16.48
C ASP A 700 -43.79 -22.74 15.44
N GLU A 701 -43.05 -23.16 14.41
CA GLU A 701 -43.52 -23.31 13.02
C GLU A 701 -43.82 -22.00 12.25
N GLU A 702 -42.81 -21.46 11.58
CA GLU A 702 -42.82 -21.16 10.14
C GLU A 702 -41.42 -20.63 9.73
N VAL A 703 -41.05 -20.84 8.46
CA VAL A 703 -39.84 -20.31 7.79
C VAL A 703 -38.52 -21.12 7.92
N LEU A 704 -38.57 -22.44 7.72
CA LEU A 704 -37.38 -23.21 7.28
C LEU A 704 -37.77 -24.28 6.26
N ALA A 705 -38.11 -23.85 5.05
CA ALA A 705 -38.24 -24.75 3.90
C ALA A 705 -37.96 -24.01 2.58
N ASN A 706 -36.74 -23.49 2.38
CA ASN A 706 -36.22 -23.31 1.01
C ASN A 706 -34.70 -23.02 0.90
N TRP A 707 -33.80 -23.88 1.38
CA TRP A 707 -32.35 -23.68 1.11
C TRP A 707 -31.52 -24.97 1.08
N ASN A 708 -32.04 -26.07 0.52
CA ASN A 708 -31.23 -27.29 0.37
C ASN A 708 -31.44 -28.09 -0.93
N GLU A 709 -31.77 -27.42 -2.03
CA GLU A 709 -31.91 -28.06 -3.35
C GLU A 709 -31.24 -27.23 -4.45
N ALA A 710 -29.93 -26.95 -4.32
CA ALA A 710 -29.15 -26.32 -5.39
C ALA A 710 -27.65 -26.69 -5.41
N VAL A 711 -27.26 -27.88 -4.92
CA VAL A 711 -25.83 -28.30 -4.90
C VAL A 711 -25.58 -29.65 -5.57
N ASN A 712 -26.49 -30.21 -6.37
CA ASN A 712 -26.16 -31.43 -7.12
C ASN A 712 -26.78 -31.52 -8.53
N ALA A 713 -25.87 -31.43 -9.52
CA ALA A 713 -25.90 -31.94 -10.90
C ALA A 713 -26.47 -31.03 -12.02
N PRO A 714 -26.08 -31.23 -13.30
CA PRO A 714 -24.75 -31.55 -13.89
C PRO A 714 -24.37 -30.60 -15.07
N GLU A 715 -23.15 -30.74 -15.60
CA GLU A 715 -22.68 -30.14 -16.86
C GLU A 715 -23.63 -30.42 -18.04
N ASN A 716 -23.88 -29.40 -18.87
CA ASN A 716 -24.08 -29.61 -20.31
C ASN A 716 -23.62 -28.39 -21.13
N THR A 717 -22.88 -28.73 -22.19
CA THR A 717 -22.27 -27.94 -23.26
C THR A 717 -23.26 -27.42 -24.32
N GLU A 718 -22.75 -26.52 -25.17
CA GLU A 718 -23.32 -25.96 -26.42
C GLU A 718 -24.28 -24.77 -26.22
N ASP A 719 -24.23 -23.63 -26.90
CA ASP A 719 -23.33 -23.00 -27.90
C ASP A 719 -23.84 -21.54 -28.09
N PHE A 720 -23.08 -20.74 -28.85
CA PHE A 720 -23.38 -19.42 -29.47
C PHE A 720 -23.13 -18.17 -28.59
N GLU A 721 -22.03 -17.42 -28.77
CA GLU A 721 -21.55 -16.58 -29.90
C GLU A 721 -21.73 -15.10 -29.55
N GLU A 722 -20.78 -14.27 -30.01
CA GLU A 722 -20.68 -12.80 -29.89
C GLU A 722 -20.34 -12.23 -28.51
N ILE A 723 -19.05 -11.89 -28.27
CA ILE A 723 -18.55 -10.50 -28.15
C ILE A 723 -17.02 -10.53 -28.39
N GLU A 724 -16.62 -10.41 -29.66
CA GLU A 724 -15.29 -9.97 -30.07
C GLU A 724 -15.55 -9.01 -31.24
N GLU A 725 -15.59 -7.70 -30.98
CA GLU A 725 -15.35 -6.60 -31.95
C GLU A 725 -15.62 -5.23 -31.29
N MET A 726 -14.80 -4.25 -31.70
CA MET A 726 -14.77 -2.79 -31.43
C MET A 726 -13.48 -2.36 -30.71
N GLU A 727 -12.35 -2.28 -31.44
CA GLU A 727 -11.87 -1.12 -32.26
C GLU A 727 -11.44 0.04 -31.33
N GLU A 728 -10.15 0.40 -31.17
CA GLU A 728 -9.07 0.59 -32.15
C GLU A 728 -9.54 1.39 -33.38
N MET A 729 -9.52 2.72 -33.24
CA MET A 729 -9.11 3.75 -34.23
C MET A 729 -9.81 5.08 -33.96
N GLU A 730 -9.04 6.12 -33.66
CA GLU A 730 -9.31 7.44 -34.24
C GLU A 730 -8.01 7.95 -34.83
N GLU A 731 -7.99 7.96 -36.17
CA GLU A 731 -6.89 8.34 -37.04
C GLU A 731 -7.00 9.83 -37.42
N ILE A 732 -5.82 10.33 -37.73
CA ILE A 732 -5.43 11.61 -38.33
C ILE A 732 -6.24 11.93 -39.61
N GLU A 733 -6.68 13.18 -39.80
CA GLU A 733 -6.33 14.02 -40.97
C GLU A 733 -7.06 15.37 -40.98
N LYS A 734 -6.27 16.45 -41.08
CA LYS A 734 -6.50 17.55 -42.05
C LYS A 734 -5.22 18.39 -42.21
N ILE A 735 -4.70 18.37 -43.44
CA ILE A 735 -3.60 19.19 -43.96
C ILE A 735 -4.20 20.35 -44.79
N GLU A 736 -3.36 21.39 -44.99
CA GLU A 736 -3.49 22.61 -45.83
C GLU A 736 -4.09 23.81 -45.07
N ASP A 737 -3.35 24.90 -44.81
CA ASP A 737 -2.65 25.75 -45.78
C ASP A 737 -1.28 26.30 -45.30
N LEU A 738 -0.42 26.54 -46.31
CA LEU A 738 0.84 27.29 -46.29
C LEU A 738 0.62 28.79 -46.03
N GLU A 739 1.50 29.45 -45.27
CA GLU A 739 2.27 30.65 -45.67
C GLU A 739 2.98 31.31 -44.45
N ASP A 740 4.21 31.76 -44.69
CA ASP A 740 4.99 32.78 -43.98
C ASP A 740 5.58 32.47 -42.58
N LEU A 741 6.87 32.10 -42.55
CA LEU A 741 7.97 33.04 -42.24
C LEU A 741 9.34 32.33 -42.26
N GLU A 742 10.17 32.78 -43.20
CA GLU A 742 11.62 32.56 -43.27
C GLU A 742 12.36 33.30 -42.12
N GLU A 743 13.68 33.02 -42.03
CA GLU A 743 14.74 33.71 -41.26
C GLU A 743 14.96 33.19 -39.82
N THR A 744 16.12 32.69 -39.39
CA THR A 744 17.51 32.83 -39.84
C THR A 744 18.37 31.62 -39.44
N PHE A 745 19.13 31.08 -40.39
CA PHE A 745 20.39 30.38 -40.13
C PHE A 745 21.53 31.40 -40.04
N HIS A 746 22.41 31.27 -39.05
CA HIS A 746 23.83 31.60 -39.24
C HIS A 746 24.71 30.59 -38.48
N THR A 747 25.25 29.66 -39.24
CA THR A 747 26.51 28.97 -38.97
C THR A 747 27.66 29.91 -39.32
N GLY A 748 28.67 29.97 -38.45
CA GLY A 748 29.95 30.60 -38.71
C GLY A 748 31.04 29.70 -38.15
N ALA A 749 31.63 28.90 -39.01
CA ALA A 749 32.94 28.30 -38.78
C ALA A 749 34.00 29.35 -39.15
N ASP A 750 35.08 29.45 -38.37
CA ASP A 750 36.41 29.37 -38.98
C ASP A 750 37.45 28.83 -37.97
N PRO A 751 38.40 27.98 -38.43
CA PRO A 751 39.48 27.39 -37.66
C PRO A 751 40.81 28.11 -37.93
N ASP A 752 41.59 28.41 -36.90
CA ASP A 752 43.05 28.57 -36.96
C ASP A 752 43.55 29.07 -35.59
N GLU A 753 44.20 28.21 -34.80
CA GLU A 753 45.52 28.54 -34.24
C GLU A 753 46.18 27.32 -33.62
N TRP A 754 47.41 27.09 -34.08
CA TRP A 754 48.36 26.09 -33.64
C TRP A 754 48.91 26.40 -32.24
N GLY A 755 49.15 25.36 -31.43
CA GLY A 755 50.03 25.47 -30.27
C GLY A 755 49.97 24.28 -29.32
N ASP A 756 50.85 23.29 -29.55
CA ASP A 756 51.34 22.34 -28.53
C ASP A 756 52.78 22.79 -28.19
N PRO A 757 53.49 22.27 -27.16
CA PRO A 757 53.16 21.93 -25.77
C PRO A 757 54.17 22.58 -24.76
N GLN A 758 53.87 22.64 -23.46
CA GLN A 758 54.88 22.66 -22.35
C GLN A 758 54.19 22.57 -20.98
N GLU A 759 54.45 21.50 -20.20
CA GLU A 759 55.26 21.53 -18.96
C GLU A 759 54.95 22.73 -18.03
N ASP A 760 54.31 22.50 -16.88
CA ASP A 760 55.04 22.41 -15.60
C ASP A 760 54.12 22.30 -14.37
N THR A 761 54.52 21.38 -13.48
CA THR A 761 54.52 21.46 -12.00
C THR A 761 53.23 21.46 -11.17
N GLU A 762 53.15 20.40 -10.34
CA GLU A 762 52.96 20.40 -8.88
C GLU A 762 52.25 21.60 -8.19
N ARG A 763 51.18 21.32 -7.43
CA ARG A 763 51.14 21.26 -5.95
C ARG A 763 49.71 21.39 -5.41
N GLU A 764 49.43 20.55 -4.41
CA GLU A 764 48.69 20.77 -3.13
C GLU A 764 47.42 21.64 -3.22
N TRP A 765 46.25 21.22 -2.76
CA TRP A 765 45.88 20.72 -1.43
C TRP A 765 44.75 19.69 -1.50
#